data_AF-A0A352DQN2-F1
#
_entry.id   AF-A0A352DQN2-F1
#
_cell.length_a   1.000
_cell.length_b   1.000
_cell.length_c   1.000
_cell.angle_alpha   90.00
_cell.angle_beta   90.00
_cell.angle_gamma   90.00
#
_symmetry.space_group_name_H-M   'P 1'
#
loop_
_entity.id
_entity.type
_entity.pdbx_description
1 polymer ?
#
loop_
_entity_poly.entity_id
_entity_poly.type
_entity_poly.pdbx_seq_one_letter_code
_entity_poly.pdbx_strand_id
1 'polypeptide(L)'
;MKKESVKNIALVVAGIDEEYQGAVINGVISCAREHNANIACFSAFGGVITNSGFDIGEYNIYNLINYSRFDGIILLTNTISDPAEKEKIIRCAKESGLPVSVLDCDDYPEFYNISIDNTKAMEEIVRHVINVHGAKEIAMIAGPNSNPEAMDRYNAFIKIMSENGLTPDARRIFFGDFRSSSGVRGVRQFLNNGLPMPEAIICANDAMALGAAAELEALGYRIPEDVILTGFDNISDATHHYPAITTVSRPLEEAGYHACMAVLYPEKTEHIAVLNAEPVFTESCGCHCGLHENIREYKHNVYRLISNCRSDISLLNNMTTKMADANNAEEDLSIISQFIEQLRCEKCCICLCSGWECAFRGHYTSQITEDYQIHGYTKTMSAPMIWNKGEVTSSASFSSSDMYPISLSGGGNISFFLPLHFRERCLGYYIITNSDFPIKSMLCHTLMLNISNSIENVRKLTHLNSVIKELDRLYVMDPLCGIYNRNGFIRTADLMFKRCIETDQNLLISFIDMDGLKMINDSYGHKEGDYALQCLANVISKCCTKDSICARFGGDEFIILGPGASEEDIETLETSFRNNIDTVNNALRKPYKLSASIGTIITKPDPDVKLFNLITRADEVMYEQKKKKKTSRYLRKE
;
A
#
# COMPACT_ATOMS: atom_id res chain seq x y z
N MET A 1 -19.60 42.55 1.16
CA MET A 1 -19.93 41.12 1.37
C MET A 1 -18.71 40.45 1.96
N LYS A 2 -18.76 39.98 3.22
CA LYS A 2 -17.69 39.12 3.76
C LYS A 2 -17.69 37.85 2.92
N LYS A 3 -16.55 37.47 2.33
CA LYS A 3 -16.39 36.16 1.68
C LYS A 3 -16.65 35.13 2.78
N GLU A 4 -17.74 34.37 2.70
CA GLU A 4 -17.96 33.24 3.61
C GLU A 4 -16.75 32.31 3.49
N SER A 5 -16.17 31.95 4.63
CA SER A 5 -15.10 30.97 4.69
C SER A 5 -15.66 29.63 4.25
N VAL A 6 -15.01 28.98 3.29
CA VAL A 6 -15.38 27.65 2.81
C VAL A 6 -15.30 26.66 3.97
N LYS A 7 -16.43 26.01 4.28
CA LYS A 7 -16.50 24.97 5.32
C LYS A 7 -15.88 23.67 4.81
N ASN A 8 -15.23 22.92 5.69
CA ASN A 8 -14.64 21.63 5.41
C ASN A 8 -15.27 20.56 6.30
N ILE A 9 -15.78 19.49 5.70
CA ILE A 9 -16.44 18.41 6.42
C ILE A 9 -15.64 17.13 6.24
N ALA A 10 -15.44 16.39 7.34
CA ALA A 10 -14.93 15.03 7.29
C ALA A 10 -16.08 14.05 7.07
N LEU A 11 -15.95 13.15 6.11
CA LEU A 11 -16.86 12.03 5.89
C LEU A 11 -16.08 10.74 6.13
N VAL A 12 -16.56 9.88 7.04
CA VAL A 12 -15.90 8.62 7.39
C VAL A 12 -16.80 7.46 7.02
N VAL A 13 -16.30 6.56 6.19
CA VAL A 13 -17.07 5.45 5.58
C VAL A 13 -16.14 4.27 5.28
N ALA A 14 -16.68 3.06 5.09
CA ALA A 14 -15.97 1.92 4.52
C ALA A 14 -16.78 1.31 3.35
N GLY A 15 -16.08 0.70 2.39
CA GLY A 15 -16.71 0.04 1.24
C GLY A 15 -17.42 1.00 0.29
N ILE A 16 -16.72 2.06 -0.16
CA ILE A 16 -17.30 3.08 -1.07
C ILE A 16 -17.67 2.57 -2.46
N ASP A 17 -17.30 1.33 -2.79
CA ASP A 17 -17.63 0.61 -4.01
C ASP A 17 -19.02 -0.08 -3.98
N GLU A 18 -19.72 0.00 -2.85
CA GLU A 18 -21.09 -0.50 -2.68
C GLU A 18 -22.16 0.58 -2.96
N GLU A 19 -23.32 0.17 -3.50
CA GLU A 19 -24.39 1.06 -3.96
C GLU A 19 -25.01 1.89 -2.83
N TYR A 20 -25.14 1.31 -1.62
CA TYR A 20 -25.66 1.99 -0.44
C TYR A 20 -24.81 3.22 -0.07
N GLN A 21 -23.50 3.03 0.06
CA GLN A 21 -22.52 4.05 0.40
C GLN A 21 -22.48 5.10 -0.71
N GLY A 22 -22.45 4.66 -1.97
CA GLY A 22 -22.46 5.54 -3.12
C GLY A 22 -23.65 6.50 -3.15
N ALA A 23 -24.86 6.00 -2.88
CA ALA A 23 -26.07 6.83 -2.83
C ALA A 23 -26.00 7.88 -1.70
N VAL A 24 -25.61 7.49 -0.49
CA VAL A 24 -25.43 8.44 0.63
C VAL A 24 -24.38 9.49 0.29
N ILE A 25 -23.22 9.08 -0.26
CA ILE A 25 -22.14 10.01 -0.62
C ILE A 25 -22.59 10.98 -1.73
N ASN A 26 -23.38 10.53 -2.71
CA ASN A 26 -23.95 11.42 -3.73
C ASN A 26 -24.84 12.50 -3.11
N GLY A 27 -25.66 12.14 -2.13
CA GLY A 27 -26.44 13.09 -1.33
C GLY A 27 -25.58 14.14 -0.63
N VAL A 28 -24.51 13.70 0.04
CA VAL A 28 -23.53 14.57 0.70
C VAL A 28 -22.85 15.50 -0.32
N ILE A 29 -22.42 14.97 -1.47
CA ILE A 29 -21.78 15.74 -2.56
C ILE A 29 -22.74 16.80 -3.10
N SER A 30 -24.01 16.46 -3.31
CA SER A 30 -25.03 17.38 -3.80
C SER A 30 -25.19 18.57 -2.83
N CYS A 31 -25.37 18.29 -1.54
CA CYS A 31 -25.47 19.31 -0.49
C CYS A 31 -24.21 20.18 -0.41
N ALA A 32 -23.02 19.56 -0.45
CA ALA A 32 -21.75 20.26 -0.35
C ALA A 32 -21.51 21.21 -1.53
N ARG A 33 -21.89 20.82 -2.76
CA ARG A 33 -21.80 21.67 -3.94
C ARG A 33 -22.77 22.85 -3.88
N GLU A 34 -23.99 22.62 -3.42
CA GLU A 34 -25.00 23.68 -3.24
C GLU A 34 -24.54 24.75 -2.25
N HIS A 35 -23.91 24.32 -1.15
CA HIS A 35 -23.46 25.20 -0.07
C HIS A 35 -21.97 25.59 -0.14
N ASN A 36 -21.31 25.28 -1.26
CA ASN A 36 -19.90 25.59 -1.50
C ASN A 36 -18.96 25.11 -0.36
N ALA A 37 -19.22 23.91 0.18
CA ALA A 37 -18.43 23.25 1.21
C ALA A 37 -17.51 22.18 0.60
N ASN A 38 -16.36 21.92 1.21
CA ASN A 38 -15.45 20.84 0.81
C ASN A 38 -15.70 19.60 1.67
N ILE A 39 -15.65 18.42 1.05
CA ILE A 39 -15.75 17.12 1.72
C ILE A 39 -14.40 16.40 1.61
N ALA A 40 -13.87 15.96 2.74
CA ALA A 40 -12.78 14.98 2.80
C ALA A 40 -13.36 13.63 3.21
N CYS A 41 -13.48 12.71 2.25
CA CYS A 41 -14.02 11.37 2.44
C CYS A 41 -12.87 10.40 2.76
N PHE A 42 -12.78 9.94 4.02
CA PHE A 42 -11.81 8.95 4.47
C PHE A 42 -12.47 7.57 4.36
N SER A 43 -11.93 6.73 3.48
CA SER A 43 -12.51 5.42 3.19
C SER A 43 -11.47 4.31 3.18
N ALA A 44 -11.87 3.16 3.75
CA ALA A 44 -11.18 1.90 3.69
C ALA A 44 -12.04 0.85 2.95
N PHE A 45 -11.41 -0.13 2.31
CA PHE A 45 -12.05 -1.31 1.72
C PHE A 45 -11.94 -2.55 2.63
N GLY A 46 -11.40 -2.37 3.85
CA GLY A 46 -11.23 -3.44 4.85
C GLY A 46 -12.53 -4.10 5.30
N GLY A 47 -12.43 -5.35 5.76
CA GLY A 47 -13.59 -6.15 6.22
C GLY A 47 -14.23 -7.07 5.16
N VAL A 48 -13.81 -6.98 3.88
CA VAL A 48 -14.30 -7.85 2.79
C VAL A 48 -13.71 -9.26 2.86
N ILE A 49 -12.48 -9.40 3.35
CA ILE A 49 -11.77 -10.66 3.59
C ILE A 49 -11.10 -10.51 4.95
N THR A 50 -11.54 -11.27 5.96
CA THR A 50 -10.95 -11.23 7.31
C THR A 50 -9.50 -11.68 7.28
N ASN A 51 -8.59 -10.73 7.06
CA ASN A 51 -7.16 -10.95 7.05
C ASN A 51 -6.52 -9.88 7.94
N SER A 52 -6.17 -10.30 9.15
CA SER A 52 -5.68 -9.42 10.22
C SER A 52 -4.60 -8.41 9.78
N GLY A 53 -3.66 -8.79 8.91
CA GLY A 53 -2.63 -7.87 8.43
C GLY A 53 -3.17 -6.84 7.43
N PHE A 54 -4.05 -7.25 6.52
CA PHE A 54 -4.60 -6.37 5.49
C PHE A 54 -5.50 -5.29 6.12
N ASP A 55 -6.38 -5.68 7.03
CA ASP A 55 -7.32 -4.77 7.70
C ASP A 55 -6.59 -3.72 8.55
N ILE A 56 -5.45 -4.07 9.18
CA ILE A 56 -4.58 -3.10 9.89
C ILE A 56 -4.10 -2.00 8.94
N GLY A 57 -3.66 -2.37 7.73
CA GLY A 57 -3.18 -1.42 6.74
C GLY A 57 -4.29 -0.52 6.17
N GLU A 58 -5.46 -1.10 5.92
CA GLU A 58 -6.66 -0.42 5.42
C GLU A 58 -7.16 0.65 6.41
N TYR A 59 -7.37 0.27 7.68
CA TYR A 59 -7.95 1.16 8.69
C TYR A 59 -7.00 2.28 9.15
N ASN A 60 -5.73 2.26 8.74
CA ASN A 60 -4.83 3.38 8.99
C ASN A 60 -5.33 4.70 8.45
N ILE A 61 -6.15 4.70 7.40
CA ILE A 61 -6.70 5.93 6.82
C ILE A 61 -7.46 6.78 7.85
N TYR A 62 -8.10 6.15 8.84
CA TYR A 62 -8.81 6.86 9.91
C TYR A 62 -7.86 7.51 10.93
N ASN A 63 -6.61 7.04 11.04
CA ASN A 63 -5.57 7.66 11.86
C ASN A 63 -4.99 8.94 11.24
N LEU A 64 -5.27 9.21 9.96
CA LEU A 64 -4.84 10.44 9.29
C LEU A 64 -5.68 11.66 9.71
N ILE A 65 -6.92 11.44 10.14
CA ILE A 65 -7.93 12.48 10.30
C ILE A 65 -7.48 13.49 11.36
N ASN A 66 -7.15 14.70 10.92
CA ASN A 66 -6.95 15.84 11.80
C ASN A 66 -8.26 16.62 11.96
N TYR A 67 -9.04 16.27 12.99
CA TYR A 67 -10.33 16.88 13.28
C TYR A 67 -10.29 18.41 13.42
N SER A 68 -9.16 19.00 13.83
CA SER A 68 -9.05 20.47 13.97
C SER A 68 -9.08 21.23 12.63
N ARG A 69 -9.08 20.52 11.50
CA ARG A 69 -9.15 21.09 10.15
C ARG A 69 -10.57 21.11 9.58
N PHE A 70 -11.55 20.60 10.31
CA PHE A 70 -12.92 20.44 9.87
C PHE A 70 -13.90 21.27 10.72
N ASP A 71 -15.03 21.61 10.11
CA ASP A 71 -16.15 22.34 10.70
C ASP A 71 -17.31 21.40 11.08
N GLY A 72 -17.25 20.13 10.67
CA GLY A 72 -18.28 19.12 10.92
C GLY A 72 -17.84 17.72 10.47
N ILE A 73 -18.52 16.69 10.98
CA ILE A 73 -18.16 15.28 10.77
C ILE A 73 -19.41 14.47 10.41
N ILE A 74 -19.36 13.72 9.31
CA ILE A 74 -20.39 12.74 8.92
C ILE A 74 -19.80 11.34 9.09
N LEU A 75 -20.49 10.48 9.82
CA LEU A 75 -20.03 9.14 10.18
C LEU A 75 -21.01 8.07 9.68
N LEU A 76 -20.59 7.27 8.71
CA LEU A 76 -21.30 6.06 8.28
C LEU A 76 -20.74 4.85 9.04
N THR A 77 -20.81 4.88 10.37
CA THR A 77 -20.15 3.86 11.19
C THR A 77 -20.78 2.47 11.02
N ASN A 78 -22.03 2.36 10.60
CA ASN A 78 -22.68 1.09 10.26
C ASN A 78 -21.92 0.31 9.15
N THR A 79 -21.15 1.00 8.30
CA THR A 79 -20.31 0.37 7.26
C THR A 79 -18.98 -0.16 7.77
N ILE A 80 -18.54 0.23 8.97
CA ILE A 80 -17.26 -0.17 9.55
C ILE A 80 -17.49 -1.41 10.43
N SER A 81 -16.91 -2.54 10.01
CA SER A 81 -17.10 -3.84 10.65
C SER A 81 -16.22 -4.05 11.89
N ASP A 82 -15.05 -3.42 11.98
CA ASP A 82 -14.16 -3.52 13.14
C ASP A 82 -14.69 -2.69 14.33
N PRO A 83 -15.03 -3.34 15.47
CA PRO A 83 -15.59 -2.62 16.62
C PRO A 83 -14.59 -1.67 17.30
N ALA A 84 -13.30 -2.00 17.32
CA ALA A 84 -12.28 -1.20 18.00
C ALA A 84 -11.99 0.09 17.22
N GLU A 85 -11.91 0.00 15.89
CA GLU A 85 -11.78 1.18 15.03
C GLU A 85 -13.05 2.03 15.07
N LYS A 86 -14.24 1.43 15.09
CA LYS A 86 -15.50 2.17 15.29
C LYS A 86 -15.51 2.96 16.59
N GLU A 87 -15.19 2.33 17.73
CA GLU A 87 -15.14 2.99 19.04
C GLU A 87 -14.14 4.16 19.04
N LYS A 88 -12.97 3.95 18.43
CA LYS A 88 -11.93 4.97 18.32
C LYS A 88 -12.36 6.18 17.50
N ILE A 89 -12.95 5.97 16.32
CA ILE A 89 -13.47 7.04 15.45
C ILE A 89 -14.52 7.86 16.21
N ILE A 90 -15.46 7.17 16.86
CA ILE A 90 -16.51 7.81 17.65
C ILE A 90 -15.91 8.64 18.78
N ARG A 91 -14.96 8.08 19.55
CA ARG A 91 -14.29 8.80 20.65
C ARG A 91 -13.60 10.08 20.15
N CYS A 92 -12.81 9.98 19.07
CA CYS A 92 -12.14 11.13 18.48
C CYS A 92 -13.14 12.18 17.98
N ALA A 93 -14.25 11.76 17.37
CA ALA A 93 -15.32 12.66 16.94
C ALA A 93 -15.96 13.41 18.12
N LYS A 94 -16.24 12.73 19.24
CA LYS A 94 -16.76 13.36 20.47
C LYS A 94 -15.78 14.38 21.05
N GLU A 95 -14.51 14.02 21.15
CA GLU A 95 -13.45 14.88 21.70
C GLU A 95 -13.19 16.14 20.85
N SER A 96 -13.54 16.11 19.55
CA SER A 96 -13.38 17.26 18.65
C SER A 96 -14.28 18.46 19.00
N GLY A 97 -15.43 18.22 19.63
CA GLY A 97 -16.44 19.23 19.90
C GLY A 97 -17.13 19.81 18.65
N LEU A 98 -16.95 19.19 17.48
CA LEU A 98 -17.60 19.58 16.23
C LEU A 98 -19.03 19.02 16.13
N PRO A 99 -19.92 19.62 15.30
CA PRO A 99 -21.17 18.98 14.91
C PRO A 99 -20.91 17.65 14.21
N VAL A 100 -21.53 16.57 14.69
CA VAL A 100 -21.38 15.22 14.16
C VAL A 100 -22.73 14.66 13.76
N SER A 101 -22.85 14.14 12.54
CA SER A 101 -24.01 13.37 12.10
C SER A 101 -23.65 11.89 11.91
N VAL A 102 -24.55 11.00 12.34
CA VAL A 102 -24.48 9.55 12.13
C VAL A 102 -25.69 9.10 11.30
N LEU A 103 -25.52 8.02 10.52
CA LEU A 103 -26.64 7.36 9.84
C LEU A 103 -27.01 6.08 10.58
N ASP A 104 -28.32 5.88 10.79
CA ASP A 104 -28.93 4.67 11.37
C ASP A 104 -28.23 4.21 12.67
N CYS A 105 -27.95 5.13 13.61
CA CYS A 105 -27.24 4.82 14.86
C CYS A 105 -27.78 5.60 16.07
N ASP A 106 -28.48 4.91 16.96
CA ASP A 106 -29.13 5.50 18.15
C ASP A 106 -28.23 5.53 19.40
N ASP A 107 -27.05 4.91 19.35
CA ASP A 107 -26.16 4.73 20.50
C ASP A 107 -25.53 6.04 21.00
N TYR A 108 -25.64 7.12 20.22
CA TYR A 108 -24.97 8.41 20.46
C TYR A 108 -25.95 9.58 20.37
N PRO A 109 -26.77 9.82 21.42
CA PRO A 109 -27.80 10.86 21.43
C PRO A 109 -27.28 12.30 21.25
N GLU A 110 -25.99 12.54 21.51
CA GLU A 110 -25.34 13.82 21.28
C GLU A 110 -25.09 14.15 19.79
N PHE A 111 -25.13 13.13 18.92
CA PHE A 111 -24.94 13.28 17.48
C PHE A 111 -26.27 13.50 16.77
N TYR A 112 -26.22 14.13 15.60
CA TYR A 112 -27.37 14.24 14.71
C TYR A 112 -27.60 12.88 14.04
N ASN A 113 -28.69 12.21 14.38
CA ASN A 113 -29.01 10.89 13.86
C ASN A 113 -29.98 11.00 12.68
N ILE A 114 -29.52 10.58 11.51
CA ILE A 114 -30.35 10.45 10.31
C ILE A 114 -30.72 8.97 10.18
N SER A 115 -31.95 8.65 10.53
CA SER A 115 -32.47 7.28 10.56
C SER A 115 -33.47 7.04 9.43
N ILE A 116 -33.54 5.81 8.94
CA ILE A 116 -34.52 5.37 7.93
C ILE A 116 -35.42 4.31 8.56
N ASP A 117 -36.74 4.54 8.53
CA ASP A 117 -37.71 3.59 9.07
C ASP A 117 -37.85 2.37 8.15
N ASN A 118 -36.98 1.38 8.38
CA ASN A 118 -36.96 0.12 7.66
C ASN A 118 -38.05 -0.85 8.14
N THR A 119 -38.47 -0.72 9.40
CA THR A 119 -39.41 -1.65 10.05
C THR A 119 -40.79 -1.54 9.41
N LYS A 120 -41.33 -0.32 9.28
CA LYS A 120 -42.65 -0.12 8.68
C LYS A 120 -42.70 -0.60 7.24
N ALA A 121 -41.68 -0.31 6.44
CA ALA A 121 -41.62 -0.74 5.05
C ALA A 121 -41.60 -2.28 4.92
N MET A 122 -40.84 -2.97 5.79
CA MET A 122 -40.85 -4.43 5.83
C MET A 122 -42.21 -4.99 6.28
N GLU A 123 -42.85 -4.38 7.28
CA GLU A 123 -44.20 -4.75 7.70
C GLU A 123 -45.20 -4.63 6.54
N GLU A 124 -45.10 -3.58 5.72
CA GLU A 124 -45.96 -3.38 4.55
C GLU A 124 -45.73 -4.43 3.46
N ILE A 125 -44.48 -4.84 3.18
CA ILE A 125 -44.16 -5.93 2.25
C ILE A 125 -44.83 -7.24 2.70
N VAL A 126 -44.63 -7.62 3.96
CA VAL A 126 -45.17 -8.88 4.50
C VAL A 126 -46.70 -8.83 4.51
N ARG A 127 -47.28 -7.69 4.91
CA ARG A 127 -48.73 -7.46 4.92
C ARG A 127 -49.31 -7.51 3.51
N HIS A 128 -48.61 -7.00 2.51
CA HIS A 128 -49.01 -7.05 1.11
C HIS A 128 -49.05 -8.49 0.59
N VAL A 129 -47.98 -9.27 0.83
CA VAL A 129 -47.90 -10.68 0.42
C VAL A 129 -49.05 -11.51 1.04
N ILE A 130 -49.39 -11.28 2.31
CA ILE A 130 -50.48 -12.00 2.97
C ILE A 130 -51.86 -11.49 2.50
N ASN A 131 -52.10 -10.18 2.54
CA ASN A 131 -53.45 -9.63 2.39
C ASN A 131 -53.88 -9.46 0.94
N VAL A 132 -52.94 -9.15 0.04
CA VAL A 132 -53.23 -8.91 -1.39
C VAL A 132 -53.13 -10.22 -2.18
N HIS A 133 -52.09 -11.01 -1.92
CA HIS A 133 -51.84 -12.25 -2.65
C HIS A 133 -52.37 -13.51 -1.95
N GLY A 134 -52.79 -13.41 -0.68
CA GLY A 134 -53.39 -14.52 0.06
C GLY A 134 -52.39 -15.60 0.47
N ALA A 135 -51.08 -15.32 0.42
CA ALA A 135 -50.05 -16.28 0.74
C ALA A 135 -50.06 -16.63 2.24
N LYS A 136 -49.92 -17.92 2.56
CA LYS A 136 -49.95 -18.48 3.92
C LYS A 136 -48.67 -19.23 4.24
N GLU A 137 -48.13 -19.97 3.28
CA GLU A 137 -46.86 -20.68 3.42
C GLU A 137 -45.71 -19.77 2.99
N ILE A 138 -45.23 -18.94 3.90
CA ILE A 138 -44.22 -17.92 3.61
C ILE A 138 -42.88 -18.31 4.25
N ALA A 139 -41.81 -18.22 3.45
CA ALA A 139 -40.44 -18.39 3.92
C ALA A 139 -39.71 -17.05 3.99
N MET A 140 -38.68 -16.98 4.81
CA MET A 140 -37.83 -15.80 4.92
C MET A 140 -36.35 -16.15 4.75
N ILE A 141 -35.68 -15.41 3.88
CA ILE A 141 -34.21 -15.37 3.79
C ILE A 141 -33.77 -14.09 4.51
N ALA A 142 -33.52 -14.22 5.81
CA ALA A 142 -33.10 -13.14 6.70
C ALA A 142 -31.61 -12.79 6.51
N GLY A 143 -31.20 -11.63 7.03
CA GLY A 143 -29.78 -11.23 7.07
C GLY A 143 -29.02 -11.87 8.25
N PRO A 144 -27.79 -11.39 8.55
CA PRO A 144 -26.99 -11.89 9.66
C PRO A 144 -27.63 -11.59 11.02
N ASN A 145 -27.61 -12.58 11.93
CA ASN A 145 -28.12 -12.43 13.30
C ASN A 145 -27.41 -11.36 14.14
N SER A 146 -26.17 -11.01 13.78
CA SER A 146 -25.39 -9.98 14.47
C SER A 146 -25.70 -8.56 14.00
N ASN A 147 -26.49 -8.40 12.94
CA ASN A 147 -26.82 -7.10 12.37
C ASN A 147 -28.20 -6.62 12.89
N PRO A 148 -28.27 -5.45 13.56
CA PRO A 148 -29.54 -4.92 14.09
C PRO A 148 -30.62 -4.70 13.03
N GLU A 149 -30.28 -4.12 11.87
CA GLU A 149 -31.25 -3.88 10.79
C GLU A 149 -31.83 -5.19 10.23
N ALA A 150 -30.99 -6.23 10.11
CA ALA A 150 -31.45 -7.56 9.70
C ALA A 150 -32.47 -8.14 10.69
N MET A 151 -32.21 -7.92 11.98
CA MET A 151 -33.04 -8.40 13.07
C MET A 151 -34.37 -7.63 13.12
N ASP A 152 -34.37 -6.33 12.86
CA ASP A 152 -35.59 -5.51 12.76
C ASP A 152 -36.48 -5.97 11.60
N ARG A 153 -35.90 -6.24 10.43
CA ARG A 153 -36.62 -6.79 9.26
C ARG A 153 -37.20 -8.17 9.58
N TYR A 154 -36.47 -9.03 10.29
CA TYR A 154 -36.99 -10.32 10.74
C TYR A 154 -38.11 -10.18 11.78
N ASN A 155 -37.95 -9.30 12.76
CA ASN A 155 -38.96 -9.06 13.79
C ASN A 155 -40.25 -8.51 13.18
N ALA A 156 -40.15 -7.63 12.19
CA ALA A 156 -41.28 -7.16 11.38
C ALA A 156 -42.00 -8.34 10.70
N PHE A 157 -41.27 -9.24 10.06
CA PHE A 157 -41.84 -10.46 9.47
C PHE A 157 -42.59 -11.32 10.49
N ILE A 158 -41.96 -11.65 11.62
CA ILE A 158 -42.59 -12.47 12.67
C ILE A 158 -43.85 -11.79 13.23
N LYS A 159 -43.78 -10.49 13.50
CA LYS A 159 -44.91 -9.69 13.99
C LYS A 159 -46.10 -9.76 13.04
N ILE A 160 -45.90 -9.49 11.75
CA ILE A 160 -47.00 -9.46 10.78
C ILE A 160 -47.56 -10.85 10.49
N MET A 161 -46.72 -11.89 10.49
CA MET A 161 -47.20 -13.27 10.43
C MET A 161 -48.14 -13.58 11.60
N SER A 162 -47.73 -13.22 12.83
CA SER A 162 -48.55 -13.42 14.03
C SER A 162 -49.84 -12.60 14.02
N GLU A 163 -49.81 -11.33 13.58
CA GLU A 163 -51.00 -10.46 13.47
C GLU A 163 -52.07 -11.05 12.55
N ASN A 164 -51.65 -11.81 11.53
CA ASN A 164 -52.53 -12.47 10.57
C ASN A 164 -52.84 -13.94 10.92
N GLY A 165 -52.48 -14.38 12.13
CA GLY A 165 -52.75 -15.74 12.61
C GLY A 165 -51.92 -16.83 11.93
N LEU A 166 -50.80 -16.48 11.30
CA LEU A 166 -49.85 -17.41 10.69
C LEU A 166 -48.69 -17.67 11.65
N THR A 167 -48.23 -18.92 11.72
CA THR A 167 -47.07 -19.30 12.53
C THR A 167 -45.88 -19.60 11.61
N PRO A 168 -44.79 -18.81 11.67
CA PRO A 168 -43.60 -19.07 10.88
C PRO A 168 -42.99 -20.44 11.21
N ASP A 169 -42.78 -21.29 10.19
CA ASP A 169 -42.04 -22.54 10.36
C ASP A 169 -40.53 -22.24 10.40
N ALA A 170 -39.85 -22.63 11.48
CA ALA A 170 -38.40 -22.43 11.62
C ALA A 170 -37.59 -23.06 10.47
N ARG A 171 -38.10 -24.11 9.82
CA ARG A 171 -37.46 -24.74 8.64
C ARG A 171 -37.60 -23.90 7.36
N ARG A 172 -38.48 -22.90 7.36
CA ARG A 172 -38.67 -21.92 6.27
C ARG A 172 -37.95 -20.59 6.55
N ILE A 173 -37.09 -20.55 7.57
CA ILE A 173 -36.25 -19.39 7.88
C ILE A 173 -34.80 -19.75 7.62
N PHE A 174 -34.12 -18.91 6.83
CA PHE A 174 -32.68 -19.00 6.58
C PHE A 174 -32.02 -17.70 6.98
N PHE A 175 -30.96 -17.76 7.80
CA PHE A 175 -30.15 -16.58 8.14
C PHE A 175 -28.93 -16.51 7.23
N GLY A 176 -28.90 -15.50 6.37
CA GLY A 176 -27.87 -15.25 5.39
C GLY A 176 -26.85 -14.19 5.81
N ASP A 177 -26.09 -13.73 4.83
CA ASP A 177 -24.97 -12.79 4.96
C ASP A 177 -25.12 -11.56 4.04
N PHE A 178 -26.36 -11.26 3.61
CA PHE A 178 -26.68 -10.20 2.63
C PHE A 178 -26.08 -10.37 1.23
N ARG A 179 -25.40 -11.49 0.94
CA ARG A 179 -24.84 -11.77 -0.39
C ARG A 179 -25.75 -12.66 -1.22
N SER A 180 -25.64 -12.58 -2.54
CA SER A 180 -26.41 -13.42 -3.48
C SER A 180 -26.29 -14.92 -3.21
N SER A 181 -25.11 -15.39 -2.79
CA SER A 181 -24.91 -16.80 -2.40
C SER A 181 -25.81 -17.26 -1.24
N SER A 182 -26.21 -16.36 -0.34
CA SER A 182 -27.17 -16.68 0.72
C SER A 182 -28.58 -16.91 0.19
N GLY A 183 -28.99 -16.17 -0.85
CA GLY A 183 -30.24 -16.43 -1.57
C GLY A 183 -30.30 -17.86 -2.11
N VAL A 184 -29.25 -18.25 -2.84
CA VAL A 184 -29.08 -19.60 -3.40
C VAL A 184 -29.15 -20.68 -2.31
N ARG A 185 -28.38 -20.50 -1.22
CA ARG A 185 -28.37 -21.46 -0.09
C ARG A 185 -29.73 -21.55 0.61
N GLY A 186 -30.43 -20.42 0.78
CA GLY A 186 -31.75 -20.37 1.39
C GLY A 186 -32.77 -21.20 0.64
N VAL A 187 -32.87 -21.01 -0.69
CA VAL A 187 -33.77 -21.80 -1.56
C VAL A 187 -33.46 -23.29 -1.47
N ARG A 188 -32.18 -23.67 -1.56
CA ARG A 188 -31.75 -25.07 -1.43
C ARG A 188 -32.08 -25.65 -0.05
N GLN A 189 -31.91 -24.88 1.02
CA GLN A 189 -32.25 -25.33 2.37
C GLN A 189 -33.76 -25.62 2.48
N PHE A 190 -34.62 -24.74 1.96
CA PHE A 190 -36.06 -24.93 2.02
C PHE A 190 -36.51 -26.23 1.32
N LEU A 191 -35.89 -26.56 0.19
CA LEU A 191 -36.11 -27.84 -0.51
C LEU A 191 -35.55 -29.05 0.26
N ASN A 192 -34.33 -28.94 0.78
CA ASN A 192 -33.68 -30.02 1.51
C ASN A 192 -34.40 -30.38 2.82
N ASN A 193 -35.15 -29.44 3.38
CA ASN A 193 -35.98 -29.66 4.56
C ASN A 193 -37.23 -30.54 4.30
N GLY A 194 -37.43 -31.00 3.06
CA GLY A 194 -38.50 -31.92 2.68
C GLY A 194 -39.90 -31.30 2.68
N LEU A 195 -39.97 -29.96 2.69
CA LEU A 195 -41.21 -29.20 2.62
C LEU A 195 -41.51 -28.83 1.16
N PRO A 196 -42.79 -28.68 0.79
CA PRO A 196 -43.14 -28.09 -0.50
C PRO A 196 -42.61 -26.65 -0.58
N MET A 197 -42.31 -26.20 -1.79
CA MET A 197 -41.90 -24.82 -2.04
C MET A 197 -42.95 -23.85 -1.44
N PRO A 198 -42.53 -22.83 -0.68
CA PRO A 198 -43.45 -21.84 -0.11
C PRO A 198 -44.15 -21.04 -1.24
N GLU A 199 -45.30 -20.48 -0.93
CA GLU A 199 -46.05 -19.59 -1.82
C GLU A 199 -45.33 -18.24 -1.99
N ALA A 200 -44.56 -17.81 -0.99
CA ALA A 200 -43.76 -16.61 -1.04
C ALA A 200 -42.43 -16.76 -0.29
N ILE A 201 -41.38 -16.11 -0.80
CA ILE A 201 -40.08 -15.95 -0.15
C ILE A 201 -39.83 -14.46 0.05
N ILE A 202 -39.64 -14.07 1.30
CA ILE A 202 -39.31 -12.69 1.69
C ILE A 202 -37.81 -12.62 2.00
N CYS A 203 -37.05 -11.90 1.17
CA CYS A 203 -35.62 -11.70 1.38
C CYS A 203 -35.36 -10.39 2.10
N ALA A 204 -34.42 -10.40 3.05
CA ALA A 204 -34.06 -9.21 3.79
C ALA A 204 -33.27 -8.18 2.96
N ASN A 205 -32.77 -8.52 1.77
CA ASN A 205 -32.23 -7.58 0.79
C ASN A 205 -32.35 -8.10 -0.65
N ASP A 206 -32.12 -7.20 -1.60
CA ASP A 206 -32.22 -7.48 -3.03
C ASP A 206 -31.12 -8.41 -3.55
N ALA A 207 -29.90 -8.32 -3.02
CA ALA A 207 -28.83 -9.22 -3.45
C ALA A 207 -29.17 -10.68 -3.16
N MET A 208 -29.73 -10.98 -1.98
CA MET A 208 -30.25 -12.32 -1.64
C MET A 208 -31.49 -12.67 -2.47
N ALA A 209 -32.38 -11.71 -2.76
CA ALA A 209 -33.53 -11.93 -3.63
C ALA A 209 -33.10 -12.36 -5.03
N LEU A 210 -32.19 -11.64 -5.67
CA LEU A 210 -31.64 -11.98 -6.99
C LEU A 210 -30.95 -13.36 -6.99
N GLY A 211 -30.21 -13.68 -5.93
CA GLY A 211 -29.64 -15.01 -5.75
C GLY A 211 -30.68 -16.12 -5.61
N ALA A 212 -31.77 -15.86 -4.88
CA ALA A 212 -32.89 -16.77 -4.76
C ALA A 212 -33.64 -16.92 -6.10
N ALA A 213 -33.84 -15.83 -6.84
CA ALA A 213 -34.46 -15.83 -8.17
C ALA A 213 -33.71 -16.75 -9.13
N ALA A 214 -32.39 -16.56 -9.25
CA ALA A 214 -31.54 -17.36 -10.13
C ALA A 214 -31.58 -18.86 -9.78
N GLU A 215 -31.62 -19.21 -8.50
CA GLU A 215 -31.72 -20.61 -8.07
C GLU A 215 -33.12 -21.19 -8.31
N LEU A 216 -34.19 -20.43 -8.06
CA LEU A 216 -35.57 -20.84 -8.36
C LEU A 216 -35.75 -21.13 -9.85
N GLU A 217 -35.25 -20.25 -10.72
CA GLU A 217 -35.26 -20.42 -12.17
C GLU A 217 -34.45 -21.65 -12.62
N ALA A 218 -33.26 -21.85 -12.05
CA ALA A 218 -32.42 -23.02 -12.33
C ALA A 218 -33.12 -24.34 -11.96
N LEU A 219 -34.01 -24.30 -10.96
CA LEU A 219 -34.82 -25.44 -10.51
C LEU A 219 -36.17 -25.55 -11.25
N GLY A 220 -36.47 -24.62 -12.16
CA GLY A 220 -37.66 -24.62 -13.00
C GLY A 220 -38.91 -24.00 -12.38
N TYR A 221 -38.79 -23.27 -11.27
CA TYR A 221 -39.89 -22.50 -10.69
C TYR A 221 -40.02 -21.14 -11.38
N ARG A 222 -41.26 -20.69 -11.59
CA ARG A 222 -41.55 -19.38 -12.18
C ARG A 222 -41.90 -18.37 -11.08
N ILE A 223 -41.44 -17.15 -11.27
CA ILE A 223 -41.73 -16.01 -10.41
C ILE A 223 -42.59 -15.05 -11.25
N PRO A 224 -43.75 -14.60 -10.78
CA PRO A 224 -44.40 -14.89 -9.49
C PRO A 224 -45.30 -16.14 -9.46
N GLU A 225 -45.50 -16.85 -10.59
CA GLU A 225 -46.62 -17.81 -10.73
C GLU A 225 -46.54 -19.02 -9.79
N ASP A 226 -45.33 -19.52 -9.54
CA ASP A 226 -45.12 -20.66 -8.64
C ASP A 226 -44.67 -20.19 -7.25
N VAL A 227 -43.91 -19.09 -7.16
CA VAL A 227 -43.39 -18.51 -5.91
C VAL A 227 -43.29 -16.98 -6.04
N ILE A 228 -43.91 -16.25 -5.11
CA ILE A 228 -43.70 -14.81 -4.95
C ILE A 228 -42.32 -14.56 -4.35
N LEU A 229 -41.59 -13.58 -4.87
CA LEU A 229 -40.28 -13.20 -4.35
C LEU A 229 -40.24 -11.71 -4.04
N THR A 230 -39.72 -11.35 -2.86
CA THR A 230 -39.51 -9.95 -2.47
C THR A 230 -38.09 -9.74 -1.96
N GLY A 231 -37.61 -8.50 -2.06
CA GLY A 231 -36.31 -8.03 -1.59
C GLY A 231 -36.43 -6.76 -0.75
N PHE A 232 -35.31 -6.04 -0.64
CA PHE A 232 -35.18 -4.80 0.12
C PHE A 232 -33.95 -4.04 -0.42
N ASP A 233 -33.97 -2.70 -0.40
CA ASP A 233 -32.94 -1.74 -0.84
C ASP A 233 -33.16 -1.10 -2.23
N ASN A 234 -34.02 -1.68 -3.08
CA ASN A 234 -34.33 -1.20 -4.44
C ASN A 234 -33.09 -0.93 -5.30
N ILE A 235 -32.15 -1.87 -5.30
CA ILE A 235 -30.92 -1.77 -6.09
C ILE A 235 -31.23 -1.84 -7.59
N SER A 236 -30.38 -1.23 -8.40
CA SER A 236 -30.61 -1.16 -9.86
C SER A 236 -30.82 -2.54 -10.50
N ASP A 237 -30.06 -3.55 -10.09
CA ASP A 237 -30.18 -4.91 -10.63
C ASP A 237 -31.53 -5.57 -10.30
N ALA A 238 -32.14 -5.24 -9.16
CA ALA A 238 -33.44 -5.77 -8.74
C ALA A 238 -34.58 -5.14 -9.55
N THR A 239 -34.50 -3.83 -9.82
CA THR A 239 -35.47 -3.11 -10.63
C THR A 239 -35.48 -3.59 -12.09
N HIS A 240 -34.30 -3.89 -12.65
CA HIS A 240 -34.15 -4.29 -14.06
C HIS A 240 -34.12 -5.81 -14.30
N HIS A 241 -34.29 -6.62 -13.25
CA HIS A 241 -34.49 -8.07 -13.37
C HIS A 241 -35.80 -8.38 -14.10
N TYR A 242 -35.94 -9.58 -14.68
CA TYR A 242 -37.22 -10.06 -15.19
C TYR A 242 -37.62 -11.38 -14.51
N PRO A 243 -38.72 -11.43 -13.74
CA PRO A 243 -39.58 -10.29 -13.38
C PRO A 243 -38.84 -9.27 -12.48
N ALA A 244 -39.22 -7.99 -12.56
CA ALA A 244 -38.69 -6.96 -11.68
C ALA A 244 -39.00 -7.28 -10.21
N ILE A 245 -38.01 -7.20 -9.33
CA ILE A 245 -38.14 -7.62 -7.93
C ILE A 245 -38.90 -6.59 -7.10
N THR A 246 -39.95 -7.05 -6.41
CA THR A 246 -40.73 -6.27 -5.45
C THR A 246 -39.86 -6.05 -4.23
N THR A 247 -39.68 -4.79 -3.84
CA THR A 247 -38.61 -4.39 -2.93
C THR A 247 -39.01 -3.17 -2.10
N VAL A 248 -38.08 -2.59 -1.36
CA VAL A 248 -38.27 -1.37 -0.57
C VAL A 248 -37.24 -0.34 -1.01
N SER A 249 -37.73 0.82 -1.45
CA SER A 249 -36.89 1.96 -1.80
C SER A 249 -36.53 2.77 -0.57
N ARG A 250 -35.25 3.05 -0.40
CA ARG A 250 -34.71 3.85 0.71
C ARG A 250 -34.27 5.22 0.20
N PRO A 251 -34.59 6.32 0.90
CA PRO A 251 -34.20 7.67 0.50
C PRO A 251 -32.73 7.97 0.87
N LEU A 252 -31.78 7.17 0.37
CA LEU A 252 -30.36 7.22 0.76
C LEU A 252 -29.67 8.52 0.34
N GLU A 253 -29.94 9.03 -0.87
CA GLU A 253 -29.43 10.33 -1.31
C GLU A 253 -29.97 11.46 -0.43
N GLU A 254 -31.24 11.38 -0.04
CA GLU A 254 -31.85 12.35 0.87
C GLU A 254 -31.22 12.27 2.26
N ALA A 255 -30.98 11.06 2.77
CA ALA A 255 -30.28 10.84 4.04
C ALA A 255 -28.90 11.48 4.06
N GLY A 256 -28.11 11.29 2.99
CA GLY A 256 -26.81 11.92 2.82
C GLY A 256 -26.89 13.45 2.76
N TYR A 257 -27.90 13.98 2.06
CA TYR A 257 -28.15 15.43 2.00
C TYR A 257 -28.46 16.00 3.39
N HIS A 258 -29.38 15.38 4.14
CA HIS A 258 -29.74 15.80 5.50
C HIS A 258 -28.57 15.67 6.49
N ALA A 259 -27.76 14.61 6.38
CA ALA A 259 -26.55 14.45 7.19
C ALA A 259 -25.57 15.61 6.98
N CYS A 260 -25.35 16.00 5.72
CA CYS A 260 -24.51 17.15 5.39
C CYS A 260 -25.10 18.47 5.88
N MET A 261 -26.42 18.65 5.76
CA MET A 261 -27.13 19.83 6.30
C MET A 261 -27.03 19.93 7.82
N ALA A 262 -27.14 18.81 8.54
CA ALA A 262 -27.05 18.77 10.00
C ALA A 262 -25.70 19.30 10.51
N VAL A 263 -24.61 18.99 9.82
CA VAL A 263 -23.27 19.47 10.20
C VAL A 263 -22.97 20.88 9.68
N LEU A 264 -23.53 21.28 8.52
CA LEU A 264 -23.36 22.62 7.98
C LEU A 264 -24.17 23.68 8.74
N TYR A 265 -25.38 23.34 9.18
CA TYR A 265 -26.33 24.25 9.82
C TYR A 265 -26.98 23.62 11.05
N PRO A 266 -26.20 23.24 12.09
CA PRO A 266 -26.70 22.53 13.27
C PRO A 266 -27.84 23.27 13.99
N GLU A 267 -27.82 24.61 13.96
CA GLU A 267 -28.83 25.49 14.54
C GLU A 267 -30.22 25.38 13.88
N LYS A 268 -30.30 24.81 12.67
CA LYS A 268 -31.52 24.74 11.84
C LYS A 268 -32.04 23.32 11.65
N THR A 269 -31.36 22.33 12.22
CA THR A 269 -31.64 20.92 11.95
C THR A 269 -32.05 20.23 13.24
N GLU A 270 -33.07 19.38 13.16
CA GLU A 270 -33.46 18.53 14.28
C GLU A 270 -32.38 17.49 14.55
N HIS A 271 -32.17 17.14 15.83
CA HIS A 271 -31.16 16.16 16.21
C HIS A 271 -31.47 14.74 15.73
N ILE A 272 -32.74 14.42 15.49
CA ILE A 272 -33.17 13.11 14.98
C ILE A 272 -34.06 13.39 13.78
N ALA A 273 -33.61 13.00 12.59
CA ALA A 273 -34.42 13.00 11.39
C ALA A 273 -34.77 11.55 11.05
N VAL A 274 -36.07 11.26 10.90
CA VAL A 274 -36.56 9.95 10.48
C VAL A 274 -37.11 10.07 9.07
N LEU A 275 -36.46 9.40 8.12
CA LEU A 275 -36.92 9.29 6.74
C LEU A 275 -37.72 8.00 6.58
N ASN A 276 -38.72 8.02 5.69
CA ASN A 276 -39.54 6.84 5.45
C ASN A 276 -39.00 6.08 4.24
N ALA A 277 -38.79 4.78 4.41
CA ALA A 277 -38.64 3.88 3.27
C ALA A 277 -40.03 3.52 2.72
N GLU A 278 -40.11 3.26 1.41
CA GLU A 278 -41.39 3.00 0.73
C GLU A 278 -41.34 1.65 0.01
N PRO A 279 -42.37 0.79 0.15
CA PRO A 279 -42.44 -0.44 -0.61
C PRO A 279 -42.68 -0.15 -2.10
N VAL A 280 -41.98 -0.86 -2.95
CA VAL A 280 -42.08 -0.81 -4.40
C VAL A 280 -42.62 -2.16 -4.88
N PHE A 281 -43.93 -2.22 -5.12
CA PHE A 281 -44.61 -3.42 -5.63
C PHE A 281 -44.48 -3.52 -7.15
N THR A 282 -44.00 -4.67 -7.62
CA THR A 282 -43.61 -4.92 -9.01
C THR A 282 -43.99 -6.34 -9.46
N GLU A 283 -43.40 -6.79 -10.56
CA GLU A 283 -43.76 -8.03 -11.25
C GLU A 283 -43.50 -9.30 -10.42
N SER A 284 -42.50 -9.34 -9.53
CA SER A 284 -42.15 -10.56 -8.79
C SER A 284 -43.11 -10.94 -7.65
N CYS A 285 -44.03 -10.06 -7.27
CA CYS A 285 -45.21 -10.43 -6.49
C CYS A 285 -46.48 -10.61 -7.36
N GLY A 286 -46.40 -10.27 -8.65
CA GLY A 286 -47.54 -10.27 -9.57
C GLY A 286 -48.27 -8.93 -9.64
N CYS A 287 -47.76 -7.89 -9.00
CA CYS A 287 -48.24 -6.53 -9.20
C CYS A 287 -47.64 -5.91 -10.48
N HIS A 288 -48.29 -4.86 -10.97
CA HIS A 288 -47.74 -4.05 -12.06
C HIS A 288 -47.35 -2.69 -11.51
N CYS A 289 -46.07 -2.37 -11.60
CA CYS A 289 -45.59 -1.05 -11.27
C CYS A 289 -45.88 -0.08 -12.43
N GLY A 290 -46.42 1.10 -12.12
CA GLY A 290 -46.63 2.19 -13.08
C GLY A 290 -45.35 2.94 -13.48
N LEU A 291 -44.18 2.51 -13.00
CA LEU A 291 -42.89 3.03 -13.44
C LEU A 291 -42.66 2.56 -14.88
N HIS A 292 -43.07 3.39 -15.84
CA HIS A 292 -42.64 3.30 -17.23
C HIS A 292 -41.15 3.61 -17.31
N GLU A 293 -40.31 2.63 -16.97
CA GLU A 293 -38.89 2.78 -17.17
C GLU A 293 -38.58 2.80 -18.67
N ASN A 294 -37.77 3.79 -19.03
CA ASN A 294 -37.39 4.01 -20.40
C ASN A 294 -36.38 2.92 -20.81
N ILE A 295 -36.86 1.82 -21.39
CA ILE A 295 -36.00 0.74 -21.93
C ILE A 295 -34.84 1.25 -22.80
N ARG A 296 -35.00 2.42 -23.44
CA ARG A 296 -33.93 3.08 -24.20
C ARG A 296 -32.81 3.57 -23.29
N GLU A 297 -33.16 4.18 -22.15
CA GLU A 297 -32.24 4.67 -21.14
C GLU A 297 -31.51 3.52 -20.44
N TYR A 298 -32.24 2.47 -20.03
CA TYR A 298 -31.62 1.26 -19.49
C TYR A 298 -30.59 0.66 -20.47
N LYS A 299 -30.97 0.45 -21.74
CA LYS A 299 -30.05 -0.04 -22.78
C LYS A 299 -28.81 0.86 -22.93
N HIS A 300 -28.99 2.18 -22.88
CA HIS A 300 -27.88 3.11 -22.95
C HIS A 300 -26.96 3.01 -21.74
N ASN A 301 -27.53 2.96 -20.53
CA ASN A 301 -26.80 2.86 -19.27
C ASN A 301 -26.03 1.54 -19.14
N VAL A 302 -26.67 0.41 -19.46
CA VAL A 302 -26.02 -0.92 -19.44
C VAL A 302 -24.89 -0.98 -20.45
N TYR A 303 -25.10 -0.51 -21.69
CA TYR A 303 -24.03 -0.49 -22.68
C TYR A 303 -22.86 0.39 -22.23
N ARG A 304 -23.15 1.56 -21.63
CA ARG A 304 -22.12 2.45 -21.07
C ARG A 304 -21.36 1.78 -19.94
N LEU A 305 -22.05 1.07 -19.03
CA LEU A 305 -21.42 0.34 -17.92
C LEU A 305 -20.52 -0.79 -18.42
N ILE A 306 -20.99 -1.61 -19.37
CA ILE A 306 -20.19 -2.68 -20.00
C ILE A 306 -18.98 -2.09 -20.75
N SER A 307 -19.19 -1.01 -21.52
CA SER A 307 -18.13 -0.34 -22.27
C SER A 307 -17.06 0.24 -21.33
N ASN A 308 -17.49 0.92 -20.26
CA ASN A 308 -16.59 1.44 -19.22
C ASN A 308 -15.83 0.31 -18.53
N CYS A 309 -16.51 -0.77 -18.11
CA CYS A 309 -15.85 -1.93 -17.49
C CYS A 309 -14.80 -2.56 -18.42
N ARG A 310 -15.10 -2.71 -19.71
CA ARG A 310 -14.12 -3.22 -20.69
C ARG A 310 -12.93 -2.27 -20.85
N SER A 311 -13.17 -0.96 -20.86
CA SER A 311 -12.13 0.06 -20.90
C SER A 311 -11.26 0.00 -19.64
N ASP A 312 -11.87 -0.05 -18.46
CA ASP A 312 -11.18 -0.09 -17.16
C ASP A 312 -10.36 -1.38 -17.01
N ILE A 313 -10.86 -2.53 -17.46
CA ILE A 313 -10.10 -3.79 -17.51
C ILE A 313 -8.90 -3.66 -18.44
N SER A 314 -9.10 -3.12 -19.65
CA SER A 314 -7.98 -2.92 -20.58
C SER A 314 -6.94 -1.95 -20.02
N LEU A 315 -7.38 -0.91 -19.33
CA LEU A 315 -6.55 0.06 -18.65
C LEU A 315 -5.69 -0.60 -17.57
N LEU A 316 -6.33 -1.37 -16.68
CA LEU A 316 -5.68 -2.10 -15.60
C LEU A 316 -4.68 -3.13 -16.11
N ASN A 317 -5.03 -3.88 -17.15
CA ASN A 317 -4.11 -4.86 -17.74
C ASN A 317 -2.87 -4.19 -18.32
N ASN A 318 -3.05 -3.06 -19.04
CA ASN A 318 -1.93 -2.30 -19.60
C ASN A 318 -1.06 -1.72 -18.48
N MET A 319 -1.67 -1.15 -17.45
CA MET A 319 -0.98 -0.61 -16.28
C MET A 319 -0.18 -1.68 -15.56
N THR A 320 -0.81 -2.80 -15.21
CA THR A 320 -0.16 -3.91 -14.52
C THR A 320 1.02 -4.46 -15.32
N THR A 321 0.88 -4.55 -16.65
CA THR A 321 1.97 -5.01 -17.53
C THR A 321 3.15 -4.05 -17.52
N LYS A 322 2.90 -2.73 -17.67
CA LYS A 322 3.97 -1.73 -17.62
C LYS A 322 4.64 -1.63 -16.25
N MET A 323 3.86 -1.72 -15.19
CA MET A 323 4.36 -1.70 -13.80
C MET A 323 5.25 -2.90 -13.49
N ALA A 324 4.97 -4.07 -14.08
CA ALA A 324 5.81 -5.24 -13.93
C ALA A 324 7.23 -5.04 -14.52
N ASP A 325 7.38 -4.16 -15.51
CA ASP A 325 8.67 -3.82 -16.12
C ASP A 325 9.42 -2.68 -15.40
N ALA A 326 8.80 -2.02 -14.41
CA ALA A 326 9.38 -0.90 -13.70
C ALA A 326 10.52 -1.35 -12.75
N ASN A 327 11.69 -0.71 -12.87
CA ASN A 327 12.88 -1.09 -12.10
C ASN A 327 13.15 -0.18 -10.90
N ASN A 328 12.49 0.98 -10.85
CA ASN A 328 12.67 1.99 -9.83
C ASN A 328 11.38 2.79 -9.59
N ALA A 329 11.38 3.60 -8.53
CA ALA A 329 10.19 4.32 -8.09
C ALA A 329 9.78 5.45 -9.05
N GLU A 330 10.74 6.07 -9.73
CA GLU A 330 10.45 7.15 -10.69
C GLU A 330 9.73 6.61 -11.92
N GLU A 331 10.17 5.46 -12.45
CA GLU A 331 9.49 4.75 -13.53
C GLU A 331 8.07 4.35 -13.14
N ASP A 332 7.90 3.74 -11.96
CA ASP A 332 6.59 3.28 -11.48
C ASP A 332 5.61 4.45 -11.30
N LEU A 333 6.05 5.54 -10.67
CA LEU A 333 5.23 6.75 -10.51
C LEU A 333 4.93 7.45 -11.85
N SER A 334 5.86 7.45 -12.79
CA SER A 334 5.63 7.96 -14.15
C SER A 334 4.54 7.15 -14.86
N ILE A 335 4.60 5.83 -14.77
CA ILE A 335 3.58 4.92 -15.30
C ILE A 335 2.22 5.23 -14.66
N ILE A 336 2.14 5.33 -13.33
CA ILE A 336 0.89 5.67 -12.61
C ILE A 336 0.33 7.01 -13.09
N SER A 337 1.17 8.03 -13.27
CA SER A 337 0.73 9.36 -13.70
C SER A 337 0.06 9.37 -15.07
N GLN A 338 0.51 8.53 -16.01
CA GLN A 338 -0.09 8.38 -17.35
C GLN A 338 -1.49 7.75 -17.28
N PHE A 339 -1.75 6.94 -16.27
CA PHE A 339 -3.03 6.26 -16.10
C PHE A 339 -4.06 7.11 -15.35
N ILE A 340 -3.61 7.98 -14.44
CA ILE A 340 -4.48 8.89 -13.69
C ILE A 340 -5.26 9.83 -14.61
N GLU A 341 -4.68 10.26 -15.73
CA GLU A 341 -5.37 11.08 -16.72
C GLU A 341 -6.67 10.41 -17.22
N GLN A 342 -6.71 9.07 -17.24
CA GLN A 342 -7.87 8.31 -17.68
C GLN A 342 -8.95 8.13 -16.59
N LEU A 343 -8.61 8.40 -15.32
CA LEU A 343 -9.53 8.32 -14.17
C LEU A 343 -10.50 9.51 -14.08
N ARG A 344 -10.41 10.47 -15.01
CA ARG A 344 -11.27 11.67 -15.10
C ARG A 344 -11.39 12.46 -13.79
N CYS A 345 -10.32 12.46 -12.98
CA CYS A 345 -10.24 13.28 -11.78
C CYS A 345 -9.73 14.69 -12.12
N GLU A 346 -9.97 15.67 -11.25
CA GLU A 346 -9.36 16.99 -11.40
C GLU A 346 -7.94 17.02 -10.81
N LYS A 347 -7.74 16.30 -9.71
CA LYS A 347 -6.46 16.21 -9.01
C LYS A 347 -6.31 14.83 -8.38
N CYS A 348 -5.10 14.28 -8.44
CA CYS A 348 -4.73 13.04 -7.77
C CYS A 348 -3.35 13.19 -7.10
N CYS A 349 -3.22 12.76 -5.85
CA CYS A 349 -1.95 12.77 -5.13
C CYS A 349 -1.63 11.36 -4.63
N ILE A 350 -0.37 10.95 -4.73
CA ILE A 350 0.19 9.84 -3.95
C ILE A 350 1.08 10.44 -2.88
N CYS A 351 0.72 10.20 -1.63
CA CYS A 351 1.45 10.65 -0.45
C CYS A 351 2.11 9.44 0.20
N LEU A 352 3.42 9.50 0.46
CA LEU A 352 4.21 8.41 1.03
C LEU A 352 4.77 8.77 2.39
N CYS A 353 4.80 7.79 3.30
CA CYS A 353 5.46 7.88 4.58
C CYS A 353 6.97 8.11 4.40
N SER A 354 7.60 8.85 5.31
CA SER A 354 9.07 9.00 5.30
C SER A 354 9.73 7.64 5.51
N GLY A 355 10.74 7.33 4.70
CA GLY A 355 11.43 6.04 4.78
C GLY A 355 10.58 4.85 4.31
N TRP A 356 9.53 5.09 3.51
CA TRP A 356 8.76 4.01 2.88
C TRP A 356 9.65 3.06 2.07
N GLU A 357 10.75 3.56 1.52
CA GLU A 357 11.78 2.84 0.78
C GLU A 357 12.70 2.00 1.69
N CYS A 358 12.71 2.26 3.01
CA CYS A 358 13.59 1.58 3.95
C CYS A 358 13.24 0.09 4.03
N ALA A 359 14.29 -0.72 4.14
CA ALA A 359 14.20 -2.15 4.36
C ALA A 359 14.32 -2.51 5.85
N PHE A 360 14.07 -3.77 6.19
CA PHE A 360 14.46 -4.33 7.48
C PHE A 360 15.93 -4.04 7.73
N ARG A 361 16.25 -3.15 8.68
CA ARG A 361 17.61 -3.05 9.22
C ARG A 361 17.83 -4.18 10.21
N GLY A 362 18.02 -5.39 9.67
CA GLY A 362 18.64 -6.47 10.41
C GLY A 362 20.13 -6.16 10.57
N HIS A 363 20.50 -5.29 11.51
CA HIS A 363 21.80 -5.52 12.13
C HIS A 363 21.72 -6.89 12.81
N TYR A 364 22.76 -7.71 12.67
CA TYR A 364 22.97 -8.98 13.39
C TYR A 364 23.13 -8.73 14.90
N THR A 365 22.15 -8.09 15.50
CA THR A 365 21.93 -7.91 16.92
C THR A 365 20.56 -8.50 17.20
N SER A 366 20.48 -9.28 18.27
CA SER A 366 19.48 -10.29 18.61
C SER A 366 18.03 -9.80 18.81
N GLN A 367 17.65 -8.65 18.26
CA GLN A 367 16.31 -8.06 18.34
C GLN A 367 15.89 -7.56 16.95
N ILE A 368 14.90 -8.23 16.36
CA ILE A 368 14.21 -7.77 15.15
C ILE A 368 13.31 -6.61 15.59
N THR A 369 13.74 -5.37 15.36
CA THR A 369 12.83 -4.20 15.45
C THR A 369 12.28 -3.90 14.06
N GLU A 370 10.95 -3.93 13.91
CA GLU A 370 10.26 -3.54 12.69
C GLU A 370 10.48 -2.04 12.43
N ASP A 371 11.36 -1.71 11.49
CA ASP A 371 11.72 -0.33 11.12
C ASP A 371 10.72 0.33 10.13
N TYR A 372 9.52 -0.24 9.97
CA TYR A 372 8.50 0.27 9.03
C TYR A 372 7.20 0.68 9.73
N GLN A 373 6.53 1.66 9.16
CA GLN A 373 5.28 2.20 9.70
C GLN A 373 4.15 1.16 9.59
N ILE A 374 3.57 0.77 10.73
CA ILE A 374 2.40 -0.12 10.79
C ILE A 374 1.15 0.64 11.22
N HIS A 375 1.23 1.48 12.25
CA HIS A 375 0.08 2.18 12.81
C HIS A 375 0.15 3.69 12.58
N GLY A 376 -0.79 4.23 11.83
CA GLY A 376 -0.85 5.65 11.45
C GLY A 376 0.26 6.06 10.48
N TYR A 377 0.50 7.36 10.37
CA TYR A 377 1.39 7.95 9.38
C TYR A 377 2.60 8.62 10.03
N THR A 378 3.71 8.69 9.30
CA THR A 378 4.89 9.45 9.75
C THR A 378 4.55 10.94 9.86
N LYS A 379 5.14 11.66 10.82
CA LYS A 379 4.89 13.11 11.02
C LYS A 379 5.20 13.93 9.77
N THR A 380 6.28 13.57 9.09
CA THR A 380 6.68 14.15 7.81
C THR A 380 6.42 13.14 6.72
N MET A 381 5.84 13.59 5.61
CA MET A 381 5.52 12.76 4.45
C MET A 381 6.00 13.47 3.18
N SER A 382 6.12 12.73 2.08
CA SER A 382 6.40 13.28 0.76
C SER A 382 5.24 12.98 -0.18
N ALA A 383 5.03 13.82 -1.19
CA ALA A 383 4.09 13.54 -2.26
C ALA A 383 4.87 13.52 -3.58
N PRO A 384 5.49 12.39 -3.94
CA PRO A 384 6.33 12.31 -5.13
C PRO A 384 5.52 12.45 -6.44
N MET A 385 4.20 12.28 -6.37
CA MET A 385 3.31 12.50 -7.50
C MET A 385 2.08 13.29 -7.08
N ILE A 386 1.94 14.48 -7.67
CA ILE A 386 0.78 15.35 -7.59
C ILE A 386 0.37 15.67 -9.02
N TRP A 387 -0.68 15.00 -9.48
CA TRP A 387 -1.28 15.23 -10.79
C TRP A 387 -2.40 16.25 -10.66
N ASN A 388 -2.38 17.30 -11.46
CA ASN A 388 -3.38 18.38 -11.45
C ASN A 388 -3.68 18.82 -12.90
N LYS A 389 -4.84 18.42 -13.43
CA LYS A 389 -5.31 18.79 -14.79
C LYS A 389 -4.24 18.62 -15.89
N GLY A 390 -3.49 17.51 -15.85
CA GLY A 390 -2.46 17.17 -16.83
C GLY A 390 -1.03 17.58 -16.44
N GLU A 391 -0.84 18.40 -15.42
CA GLU A 391 0.48 18.74 -14.90
C GLU A 391 0.86 17.81 -13.74
N VAL A 392 2.07 17.25 -13.79
CA VAL A 392 2.64 16.42 -12.73
C VAL A 392 3.70 17.23 -11.98
N THR A 393 3.50 17.37 -10.68
CA THR A 393 4.41 18.04 -9.74
C THR A 393 4.72 17.12 -8.56
N SER A 394 5.64 17.53 -7.70
CA SER A 394 5.96 16.79 -6.47
C SER A 394 6.14 17.75 -5.29
N SER A 395 5.90 17.23 -4.09
CA SER A 395 6.23 17.89 -2.83
C SER A 395 7.22 17.02 -2.06
N ALA A 396 8.42 17.56 -1.82
CA ALA A 396 9.48 16.83 -1.14
C ALA A 396 9.14 16.52 0.33
N SER A 397 8.35 17.37 0.98
CA SER A 397 8.01 17.25 2.40
C SER A 397 6.77 18.06 2.75
N PHE A 398 5.86 17.46 3.52
CA PHE A 398 4.73 18.11 4.18
C PHE A 398 4.37 17.39 5.49
N SER A 399 3.56 18.01 6.35
CA SER A 399 3.12 17.41 7.62
C SER A 399 1.91 16.50 7.39
N SER A 400 1.90 15.30 7.98
CA SER A 400 0.71 14.42 7.92
C SER A 400 -0.51 15.07 8.58
N SER A 401 -0.32 15.96 9.56
CA SER A 401 -1.40 16.73 10.17
C SER A 401 -2.05 17.77 9.23
N ASP A 402 -1.41 18.10 8.11
CA ASP A 402 -2.01 18.94 7.07
C ASP A 402 -2.93 18.12 6.16
N MET A 403 -2.74 16.80 6.09
CA MET A 403 -3.44 15.82 5.25
C MET A 403 -3.32 16.05 3.73
N TYR A 404 -3.29 17.29 3.28
CA TYR A 404 -3.09 17.65 1.88
C TYR A 404 -1.63 18.10 1.65
N PRO A 405 -0.95 17.61 0.60
CA PRO A 405 0.36 18.11 0.23
C PRO A 405 0.29 19.53 -0.37
N ILE A 406 -0.87 19.93 -0.91
CA ILE A 406 -1.14 21.26 -1.47
C ILE A 406 -2.56 21.67 -1.09
N SER A 407 -2.75 22.92 -0.68
CA SER A 407 -4.07 23.47 -0.35
C SER A 407 -5.07 23.35 -1.51
N LEU A 408 -6.33 23.05 -1.17
CA LEU A 408 -7.44 23.09 -2.11
C LEU A 408 -7.85 24.55 -2.39
N SER A 409 -8.23 24.82 -3.63
CA SER A 409 -8.76 26.12 -4.05
C SER A 409 -10.27 26.03 -4.25
N GLY A 410 -11.02 26.97 -3.66
CA GLY A 410 -12.48 27.02 -3.80
C GLY A 410 -13.25 26.11 -2.84
N GLY A 411 -14.58 26.12 -2.96
CA GLY A 411 -15.50 25.23 -2.25
C GLY A 411 -16.19 24.27 -3.22
N GLY A 412 -16.92 23.28 -2.68
CA GLY A 412 -17.61 22.26 -3.48
C GLY A 412 -16.74 21.09 -3.91
N ASN A 413 -15.51 20.98 -3.39
CA ASN A 413 -14.60 19.88 -3.73
C ASN A 413 -14.92 18.62 -2.90
N ILE A 414 -14.89 17.45 -3.54
CA ILE A 414 -14.90 16.15 -2.89
C ILE A 414 -13.52 15.50 -3.05
N SER A 415 -12.85 15.20 -1.95
CA SER A 415 -11.54 14.53 -1.96
C SER A 415 -11.63 13.20 -1.22
N PHE A 416 -11.36 12.11 -1.94
CA PHE A 416 -11.30 10.75 -1.39
C PHE A 416 -9.89 10.46 -0.89
N PHE A 417 -9.76 10.22 0.40
CA PHE A 417 -8.57 9.74 1.09
C PHE A 417 -8.66 8.23 1.20
N LEU A 418 -7.76 7.54 0.52
CA LEU A 418 -7.77 6.07 0.44
C LEU A 418 -6.39 5.53 0.85
N PRO A 419 -6.30 4.42 1.60
CA PRO A 419 -5.02 3.93 2.13
C PRO A 419 -4.11 3.39 1.02
N LEU A 420 -2.80 3.61 1.16
CA LEU A 420 -1.76 2.94 0.38
C LEU A 420 -0.94 2.08 1.34
N HIS A 421 -1.04 0.76 1.20
CA HIS A 421 -0.42 -0.17 2.14
C HIS A 421 -0.11 -1.51 1.48
N PHE A 422 0.81 -2.25 2.08
CA PHE A 422 1.06 -3.64 1.71
C PHE A 422 0.93 -4.51 2.95
N ARG A 423 -0.17 -5.26 3.06
CA ARG A 423 -0.57 -5.94 4.30
C ARG A 423 -0.65 -4.92 5.45
N GLU A 424 -0.03 -5.17 6.60
CA GLU A 424 -0.03 -4.28 7.76
C GLU A 424 0.86 -3.04 7.60
N ARG A 425 1.72 -3.01 6.56
CA ARG A 425 2.66 -1.90 6.35
C ARG A 425 1.96 -0.71 5.71
N CYS A 426 1.92 0.40 6.44
CA CYS A 426 1.47 1.69 5.95
C CYS A 426 2.55 2.32 5.04
N LEU A 427 2.27 2.38 3.74
CA LEU A 427 3.14 3.06 2.77
C LEU A 427 2.75 4.54 2.64
N GLY A 428 1.47 4.87 2.80
CA GLY A 428 0.95 6.22 2.67
C GLY A 428 -0.55 6.25 2.34
N TYR A 429 -0.98 7.19 1.50
CA TYR A 429 -2.37 7.29 1.05
C TYR A 429 -2.50 8.02 -0.29
N TYR A 430 -3.65 7.84 -0.93
CA TYR A 430 -4.07 8.54 -2.13
C TYR A 430 -5.02 9.67 -1.76
N ILE A 431 -5.00 10.73 -2.57
CA ILE A 431 -6.06 11.74 -2.61
C ILE A 431 -6.59 11.79 -4.03
N ILE A 432 -7.87 11.47 -4.24
CA ILE A 432 -8.54 11.64 -5.54
C ILE A 432 -9.60 12.73 -5.38
N THR A 433 -9.46 13.85 -6.08
CA THR A 433 -10.37 14.99 -5.96
C THR A 433 -11.27 15.12 -7.20
N ASN A 434 -12.56 15.34 -6.95
CA ASN A 434 -13.60 15.57 -7.96
C ASN A 434 -13.62 14.49 -9.05
N SER A 435 -13.71 13.23 -8.63
CA SER A 435 -13.91 12.09 -9.52
C SER A 435 -15.02 11.19 -8.99
N ASP A 436 -15.82 10.66 -9.90
CA ASP A 436 -16.80 9.61 -9.60
C ASP A 436 -16.15 8.22 -9.56
N PHE A 437 -14.89 8.08 -10.01
CA PHE A 437 -14.19 6.80 -10.12
C PHE A 437 -14.19 5.98 -8.82
N PRO A 438 -13.91 6.56 -7.63
CA PRO A 438 -13.88 5.79 -6.38
C PRO A 438 -15.23 5.18 -5.98
N ILE A 439 -16.34 5.77 -6.40
CA ILE A 439 -17.69 5.31 -6.06
C ILE A 439 -18.27 4.42 -7.16
N LYS A 440 -18.03 4.76 -8.44
CA LYS A 440 -18.71 4.12 -9.58
C LYS A 440 -17.93 2.99 -10.23
N SER A 441 -16.60 2.95 -10.10
CA SER A 441 -15.81 1.90 -10.73
C SER A 441 -15.64 0.70 -9.80
N MET A 442 -16.15 -0.46 -10.22
CA MET A 442 -15.95 -1.74 -9.53
C MET A 442 -14.46 -2.15 -9.42
N LEU A 443 -13.55 -1.43 -10.09
CA LEU A 443 -12.13 -1.76 -10.13
C LEU A 443 -11.25 -0.77 -9.36
N CYS A 444 -11.84 0.21 -8.64
CA CYS A 444 -11.07 1.17 -7.84
C CYS A 444 -10.17 0.48 -6.82
N HIS A 445 -10.73 -0.43 -6.03
CA HIS A 445 -9.96 -1.22 -5.05
C HIS A 445 -8.85 -2.05 -5.73
N THR A 446 -9.16 -2.71 -6.85
CA THR A 446 -8.18 -3.49 -7.62
C THR A 446 -7.03 -2.62 -8.12
N LEU A 447 -7.31 -1.41 -8.62
CA LEU A 447 -6.30 -0.45 -9.04
C LEU A 447 -5.35 -0.10 -7.90
N MET A 448 -5.90 0.20 -6.72
CA MET A 448 -5.13 0.54 -5.54
C MET A 448 -4.24 -0.60 -5.06
N LEU A 449 -4.73 -1.84 -5.10
CA LEU A 449 -3.93 -3.03 -4.77
C LEU A 449 -2.77 -3.20 -5.75
N ASN A 450 -2.99 -3.02 -7.05
CA ASN A 450 -1.93 -3.11 -8.07
C ASN A 450 -0.84 -2.08 -7.86
N ILE A 451 -1.22 -0.83 -7.59
CA ILE A 451 -0.24 0.23 -7.29
C ILE A 451 0.53 -0.08 -6.00
N SER A 452 -0.16 -0.49 -4.94
CA SER A 452 0.48 -0.85 -3.68
C SER A 452 1.48 -1.99 -3.83
N ASN A 453 1.12 -3.02 -4.61
CA ASN A 453 2.00 -4.14 -4.93
C ASN A 453 3.21 -3.72 -5.76
N SER A 454 3.03 -2.81 -6.72
CA SER A 454 4.13 -2.32 -7.55
C SER A 454 5.14 -1.49 -6.74
N ILE A 455 4.66 -0.55 -5.92
CA ILE A 455 5.52 0.26 -5.04
C ILE A 455 6.31 -0.67 -4.09
N GLU A 456 5.66 -1.69 -3.53
CA GLU A 456 6.34 -2.68 -2.69
C GLU A 456 7.35 -3.54 -3.47
N ASN A 457 7.06 -3.89 -4.73
CA ASN A 457 8.01 -4.62 -5.59
C ASN A 457 9.24 -3.78 -5.92
N VAL A 458 9.06 -2.51 -6.31
CA VAL A 458 10.14 -1.56 -6.54
C VAL A 458 11.02 -1.40 -5.30
N ARG A 459 10.40 -1.32 -4.12
CA ARG A 459 11.11 -1.26 -2.84
C ARG A 459 11.95 -2.52 -2.61
N LYS A 460 11.36 -3.71 -2.81
CA LYS A 460 12.06 -5.01 -2.69
C LYS A 460 13.25 -5.08 -3.64
N LEU A 461 13.09 -4.64 -4.89
CA LEU A 461 14.18 -4.58 -5.88
C LEU A 461 15.28 -3.62 -5.46
N THR A 462 14.93 -2.42 -5.00
CA THR A 462 15.88 -1.43 -4.50
C THR A 462 16.69 -1.97 -3.32
N HIS A 463 16.02 -2.66 -2.39
CA HIS A 463 16.68 -3.31 -1.26
C HIS A 463 17.60 -4.45 -1.72
N LEU A 464 17.13 -5.34 -2.59
CA LEU A 464 17.91 -6.46 -3.11
C LEU A 464 19.18 -5.96 -3.83
N ASN A 465 19.05 -4.93 -4.66
CA ASN A 465 20.18 -4.30 -5.34
C ASN A 465 21.18 -3.68 -4.37
N SER A 466 20.70 -3.08 -3.27
CA SER A 466 21.57 -2.56 -2.20
C SER A 466 22.34 -3.68 -1.50
N VAL A 467 21.67 -4.79 -1.16
CA VAL A 467 22.30 -5.97 -0.56
C VAL A 467 23.33 -6.60 -1.50
N ILE A 468 23.01 -6.71 -2.80
CA ILE A 468 23.95 -7.21 -3.81
C ILE A 468 25.19 -6.32 -3.90
N LYS A 469 25.03 -4.98 -3.88
CA LYS A 469 26.17 -4.05 -3.86
C LYS A 469 27.04 -4.20 -2.62
N GLU A 470 26.43 -4.39 -1.45
CA GLU A 470 27.19 -4.61 -0.22
C GLU A 470 27.90 -5.98 -0.21
N LEU A 471 27.27 -7.02 -0.76
CA LEU A 471 27.91 -8.32 -0.96
C LEU A 471 29.09 -8.26 -1.94
N ASP A 472 28.95 -7.55 -3.07
CA ASP A 472 30.06 -7.33 -4.02
C ASP A 472 31.20 -6.56 -3.35
N ARG A 473 30.88 -5.55 -2.54
CA ARG A 473 31.86 -4.82 -1.73
C ARG A 473 32.60 -5.74 -0.76
N LEU A 474 31.89 -6.58 0.00
CA LEU A 474 32.49 -7.54 0.94
C LEU A 474 33.31 -8.62 0.21
N TYR A 475 32.90 -9.01 -1.00
CA TYR A 475 33.63 -9.97 -1.82
C TYR A 475 34.92 -9.39 -2.40
N VAL A 476 34.97 -8.08 -2.68
CA VAL A 476 36.07 -7.42 -3.40
C VAL A 476 37.02 -6.64 -2.49
N MET A 477 36.58 -6.18 -1.32
CA MET A 477 37.38 -5.39 -0.38
C MET A 477 37.85 -6.20 0.83
N ASP A 478 39.02 -5.86 1.36
CA ASP A 478 39.50 -6.38 2.65
C ASP A 478 38.83 -5.57 3.79
N PRO A 479 38.04 -6.22 4.67
CA PRO A 479 37.27 -5.52 5.69
C PRO A 479 38.14 -4.85 6.76
N LEU A 480 39.37 -5.34 6.95
CA LEU A 480 40.30 -4.77 7.93
C LEU A 480 40.96 -3.50 7.39
N CYS A 481 41.48 -3.55 6.16
CA CYS A 481 42.35 -2.52 5.60
C CYS A 481 41.64 -1.49 4.71
N GLY A 482 40.40 -1.76 4.27
CA GLY A 482 39.63 -0.85 3.42
C GLY A 482 40.17 -0.69 1.99
N ILE A 483 41.05 -1.60 1.56
CA ILE A 483 41.60 -1.71 0.19
C ILE A 483 41.08 -2.99 -0.48
N TYR A 484 41.42 -3.25 -1.75
CA TYR A 484 41.00 -4.51 -2.41
C TYR A 484 41.53 -5.74 -1.66
N ASN A 485 40.77 -6.83 -1.61
CA ASN A 485 41.28 -8.13 -1.19
C ASN A 485 41.87 -8.89 -2.39
N ARG A 486 42.38 -10.10 -2.17
CA ARG A 486 42.93 -10.95 -3.23
C ARG A 486 41.98 -11.16 -4.41
N ASN A 487 40.69 -11.36 -4.16
CA ASN A 487 39.70 -11.57 -5.23
C ASN A 487 39.43 -10.28 -6.02
N GLY A 488 39.29 -9.16 -5.30
CA GLY A 488 39.14 -7.84 -5.89
C GLY A 488 40.34 -7.44 -6.75
N PHE A 489 41.55 -7.76 -6.29
CA PHE A 489 42.77 -7.57 -7.05
C PHE A 489 42.74 -8.34 -8.37
N ILE A 490 42.48 -9.66 -8.35
CA ILE A 490 42.50 -10.49 -9.56
C ILE A 490 41.51 -9.96 -10.61
N ARG A 491 40.28 -9.65 -10.20
CA ARG A 491 39.22 -9.15 -11.09
C ARG A 491 39.61 -7.85 -11.79
N THR A 492 40.15 -6.88 -11.04
CA THR A 492 40.49 -5.57 -11.59
C THR A 492 41.84 -5.58 -12.32
N ALA A 493 42.79 -6.37 -11.84
CA ALA A 493 44.12 -6.50 -12.44
C ALA A 493 44.07 -7.12 -13.84
N ASP A 494 43.20 -8.10 -14.09
CA ASP A 494 43.03 -8.69 -15.43
C ASP A 494 42.52 -7.66 -16.46
N LEU A 495 41.59 -6.80 -16.06
CA LEU A 495 41.08 -5.72 -16.93
C LEU A 495 42.18 -4.70 -17.26
N MET A 496 42.96 -4.33 -16.24
CA MET A 496 44.08 -3.41 -16.36
C MET A 496 45.21 -3.98 -17.23
N PHE A 497 45.52 -5.27 -17.07
CA PHE A 497 46.53 -5.98 -17.87
C PHE A 497 46.16 -5.95 -19.36
N LYS A 498 44.90 -6.28 -19.70
CA LYS A 498 44.39 -6.20 -21.09
C LYS A 498 44.46 -4.79 -21.66
N ARG A 499 44.04 -3.78 -20.89
CA ARG A 499 44.10 -2.38 -21.32
C ARG A 499 45.53 -1.92 -21.61
N CYS A 500 46.51 -2.35 -20.79
CA CYS A 500 47.91 -2.00 -21.02
C CYS A 500 48.47 -2.66 -22.29
N ILE A 501 48.04 -3.88 -22.63
CA ILE A 501 48.38 -4.54 -23.91
C ILE A 501 47.80 -3.74 -25.09
N GLU A 502 46.52 -3.37 -25.02
CA GLU A 502 45.83 -2.63 -26.10
C GLU A 502 46.41 -1.23 -26.34
N THR A 503 46.90 -0.57 -25.28
CA THR A 503 47.42 0.80 -25.31
C THR A 503 48.95 0.89 -25.39
N ASP A 504 49.63 -0.25 -25.52
CA ASP A 504 51.09 -0.38 -25.52
C ASP A 504 51.78 0.27 -24.31
N GLN A 505 51.15 0.20 -23.14
CA GLN A 505 51.65 0.79 -21.90
C GLN A 505 52.38 -0.24 -21.02
N ASN A 506 53.45 0.21 -20.36
CA ASN A 506 54.14 -0.59 -19.34
C ASN A 506 53.28 -0.77 -18.09
N LEU A 507 53.52 -1.86 -17.38
CA LEU A 507 52.83 -2.22 -16.14
C LEU A 507 53.82 -2.21 -14.97
N LEU A 508 53.49 -1.48 -13.91
CA LEU A 508 54.20 -1.49 -12.63
C LEU A 508 53.53 -2.46 -11.68
N ILE A 509 54.30 -3.38 -11.12
CA ILE A 509 53.85 -4.32 -10.08
C ILE A 509 54.77 -4.15 -8.89
N SER A 510 54.21 -3.85 -7.72
CA SER A 510 54.95 -3.86 -6.44
C SER A 510 54.35 -4.87 -5.49
N PHE A 511 55.16 -5.79 -4.99
CA PHE A 511 54.78 -6.73 -3.94
C PHE A 511 55.36 -6.25 -2.61
N ILE A 512 54.55 -6.16 -1.58
CA ILE A 512 54.87 -5.57 -0.29
C ILE A 512 54.53 -6.57 0.81
N ASP A 513 55.46 -6.82 1.72
CA ASP A 513 55.26 -7.69 2.87
C ASP A 513 55.60 -6.94 4.16
N MET A 514 54.71 -7.04 5.16
CA MET A 514 54.91 -6.41 6.46
C MET A 514 55.93 -7.17 7.31
N ASP A 515 57.06 -6.52 7.62
CA ASP A 515 58.10 -7.13 8.43
C ASP A 515 57.69 -7.21 9.91
N GLY A 516 57.63 -8.41 10.47
CA GLY A 516 57.54 -8.61 11.92
C GLY A 516 56.14 -8.56 12.52
N LEU A 517 55.08 -8.71 11.70
CA LEU A 517 53.70 -8.78 12.19
C LEU A 517 53.51 -9.82 13.31
N LYS A 518 54.11 -11.00 13.18
CA LYS A 518 54.05 -12.06 14.21
C LYS A 518 54.59 -11.58 15.56
N MET A 519 55.70 -10.85 15.59
CA MET A 519 56.25 -10.29 16.83
C MET A 519 55.29 -9.28 17.48
N ILE A 520 54.61 -8.47 16.67
CA ILE A 520 53.62 -7.50 17.16
C ILE A 520 52.43 -8.23 17.77
N ASN A 521 51.90 -9.24 17.08
CA ASN A 521 50.81 -10.07 17.57
C ASN A 521 51.16 -10.80 18.88
N ASP A 522 52.33 -11.45 18.92
CA ASP A 522 52.76 -12.24 20.08
C ASP A 522 53.10 -11.37 21.29
N SER A 523 53.54 -10.12 21.09
CA SER A 523 53.97 -9.21 22.18
C SER A 523 52.88 -8.25 22.66
N TYR A 524 51.97 -7.83 21.76
CA TYR A 524 51.01 -6.74 22.02
C TYR A 524 49.55 -7.12 21.69
N GLY A 525 49.33 -8.34 21.19
CA GLY A 525 48.01 -8.88 20.89
C GLY A 525 47.53 -8.58 19.46
N HIS A 526 46.57 -9.37 18.99
CA HIS A 526 46.05 -9.31 17.62
C HIS A 526 45.43 -7.95 17.25
N LYS A 527 44.79 -7.25 18.20
CA LYS A 527 44.23 -5.91 17.94
C LYS A 527 45.29 -4.89 17.52
N GLU A 528 46.51 -4.98 18.05
CA GLU A 528 47.61 -4.08 17.69
C GLU A 528 48.25 -4.48 16.35
N GLY A 529 48.26 -5.78 16.00
CA GLY A 529 48.62 -6.24 14.67
C GLY A 529 47.64 -5.79 13.59
N ASP A 530 46.34 -5.86 13.88
CA ASP A 530 45.26 -5.37 13.02
C ASP A 530 45.42 -3.86 12.74
N TYR A 531 45.71 -3.08 13.79
CA TYR A 531 45.99 -1.65 13.67
C TYR A 531 47.26 -1.37 12.83
N ALA A 532 48.29 -2.21 12.98
CA ALA A 532 49.52 -2.07 12.20
C ALA A 532 49.29 -2.36 10.70
N LEU A 533 48.47 -3.36 10.37
CA LEU A 533 48.04 -3.65 9.00
C LEU A 533 47.22 -2.51 8.40
N GLN A 534 46.29 -1.92 9.17
CA GLN A 534 45.52 -0.75 8.75
C GLN A 534 46.40 0.46 8.44
N CYS A 535 47.41 0.71 9.27
CA CYS A 535 48.35 1.80 9.04
C CYS A 535 49.15 1.57 7.76
N LEU A 536 49.63 0.35 7.53
CA LEU A 536 50.38 0.00 6.32
C LEU A 536 49.52 0.14 5.07
N ALA A 537 48.27 -0.33 5.11
CA ALA A 537 47.33 -0.16 4.00
C ALA A 537 47.06 1.31 3.65
N ASN A 538 46.93 2.18 4.66
CA ASN A 538 46.77 3.62 4.46
C ASN A 538 48.03 4.26 3.83
N VAL A 539 49.23 3.83 4.25
CA VAL A 539 50.48 4.26 3.62
C VAL A 539 50.53 3.86 2.15
N ILE A 540 50.19 2.60 1.85
CA ILE A 540 50.14 2.06 0.49
C ILE A 540 49.14 2.87 -0.36
N SER A 541 47.94 3.11 0.16
CA SER A 541 46.90 3.86 -0.55
C SER A 541 47.32 5.30 -0.89
N LYS A 542 48.10 5.96 -0.03
CA LYS A 542 48.64 7.31 -0.28
C LYS A 542 49.76 7.35 -1.33
N CYS A 543 50.48 6.24 -1.51
CA CYS A 543 51.53 6.13 -2.52
C CYS A 543 50.97 5.81 -3.91
N CYS A 544 49.72 5.36 -4.01
CA CYS A 544 49.06 5.03 -5.27
C CYS A 544 48.51 6.26 -5.99
N THR A 545 48.65 6.29 -7.32
CA THR A 545 47.96 7.25 -8.19
C THR A 545 46.49 6.84 -8.42
N LYS A 546 45.67 7.74 -8.96
CA LYS A 546 44.23 7.50 -9.21
C LYS A 546 43.96 6.28 -10.12
N ASP A 547 44.91 5.93 -10.98
CA ASP A 547 44.81 4.79 -11.91
C ASP A 547 45.51 3.52 -11.39
N SER A 548 46.06 3.55 -10.15
CA SER A 548 46.72 2.41 -9.53
C SER A 548 45.78 1.62 -8.61
N ILE A 549 45.92 0.30 -8.62
CA ILE A 549 45.18 -0.64 -7.78
C ILE A 549 46.06 -1.01 -6.59
N CYS A 550 45.55 -0.91 -5.36
CA CYS A 550 46.20 -1.48 -4.18
C CYS A 550 45.31 -2.54 -3.53
N ALA A 551 45.94 -3.64 -3.12
CA ALA A 551 45.23 -4.77 -2.52
C ALA A 551 46.03 -5.45 -1.42
N ARG A 552 45.32 -6.06 -0.47
CA ARG A 552 45.86 -7.05 0.46
C ARG A 552 45.71 -8.44 -0.17
N PHE A 553 46.83 -9.05 -0.53
CA PHE A 553 46.86 -10.32 -1.25
C PHE A 553 46.90 -11.53 -0.30
N GLY A 554 47.46 -11.36 0.89
CA GLY A 554 47.62 -12.39 1.92
C GLY A 554 47.47 -11.82 3.34
N GLY A 555 47.97 -12.55 4.35
CA GLY A 555 47.87 -12.12 5.75
C GLY A 555 48.62 -10.81 6.03
N ASP A 556 49.88 -10.75 5.64
CA ASP A 556 50.81 -9.62 5.77
C ASP A 556 51.29 -9.08 4.41
N GLU A 557 50.71 -9.58 3.33
CA GLU A 557 51.13 -9.33 1.94
C GLU A 557 50.16 -8.36 1.24
N PHE A 558 50.72 -7.38 0.54
CA PHE A 558 50.04 -6.34 -0.20
C PHE A 558 50.63 -6.20 -1.60
N ILE A 559 49.82 -5.75 -2.55
CA ILE A 559 50.23 -5.54 -3.95
C ILE A 559 49.76 -4.18 -4.43
N ILE A 560 50.61 -3.51 -5.22
CA ILE A 560 50.26 -2.34 -6.03
C ILE A 560 50.39 -2.69 -7.51
N LEU A 561 49.42 -2.29 -8.33
CA LEU A 561 49.45 -2.40 -9.78
C LEU A 561 49.16 -1.04 -10.42
N GLY A 562 50.06 -0.52 -11.26
CA GLY A 562 49.96 0.82 -11.89
C GLY A 562 50.22 0.78 -13.41
N PRO A 563 49.51 1.56 -14.26
CA PRO A 563 49.75 1.60 -15.70
C PRO A 563 50.72 2.72 -16.07
N GLY A 564 51.41 2.59 -17.22
CA GLY A 564 52.18 3.67 -17.85
C GLY A 564 53.46 4.06 -17.12
N ALA A 565 54.04 3.16 -16.33
CA ALA A 565 55.22 3.47 -15.53
C ALA A 565 56.56 3.38 -16.31
N SER A 566 57.49 4.22 -15.91
CA SER A 566 58.89 4.31 -16.35
C SER A 566 59.84 3.85 -15.23
N GLU A 567 61.08 3.49 -15.55
CA GLU A 567 62.05 3.02 -14.53
C GLU A 567 62.29 4.04 -13.40
N GLU A 568 62.16 5.35 -13.68
CA GLU A 568 62.25 6.42 -12.67
C GLU A 568 61.09 6.39 -11.65
N ASP A 569 59.94 5.79 -12.01
CA ASP A 569 58.79 5.64 -11.13
C ASP A 569 59.02 4.58 -10.04
N ILE A 570 59.94 3.63 -10.26
CA ILE A 570 60.32 2.64 -9.24
C ILE A 570 60.97 3.33 -8.05
N GLU A 571 62.02 4.13 -8.31
CA GLU A 571 62.74 4.84 -7.26
C GLU A 571 61.84 5.87 -6.56
N THR A 572 60.96 6.53 -7.32
CA THR A 572 60.00 7.49 -6.80
C THR A 572 58.99 6.83 -5.86
N LEU A 573 58.42 5.69 -6.26
CA LEU A 573 57.47 4.93 -5.44
C LEU A 573 58.14 4.37 -4.18
N GLU A 574 59.31 3.74 -4.30
CA GLU A 574 60.02 3.19 -3.14
C GLU A 574 60.45 4.29 -2.15
N THR A 575 60.89 5.44 -2.64
CA THR A 575 61.28 6.60 -1.81
C THR A 575 60.06 7.20 -1.11
N SER A 576 58.96 7.40 -1.85
CA SER A 576 57.68 7.87 -1.31
C SER A 576 57.15 6.92 -0.23
N PHE A 577 57.17 5.62 -0.49
CA PHE A 577 56.74 4.59 0.46
C PHE A 577 57.56 4.63 1.75
N ARG A 578 58.90 4.73 1.64
CA ARG A 578 59.80 4.80 2.80
C ARG A 578 59.57 6.06 3.63
N ASN A 579 59.44 7.22 2.98
CA ASN A 579 59.16 8.49 3.64
C ASN A 579 57.80 8.49 4.36
N ASN A 580 56.77 7.88 3.76
CA ASN A 580 55.46 7.76 4.39
C ASN A 580 55.47 6.81 5.59
N ILE A 581 56.20 5.68 5.53
CA ILE A 581 56.40 4.80 6.68
C ILE A 581 57.12 5.54 7.82
N ASP A 582 58.19 6.28 7.52
CA ASP A 582 58.96 7.02 8.52
C ASP A 582 58.12 8.13 9.17
N THR A 583 57.30 8.82 8.37
CA THR A 583 56.36 9.83 8.87
C THR A 583 55.34 9.20 9.82
N VAL A 584 54.76 8.06 9.44
CA VAL A 584 53.79 7.34 10.28
C VAL A 584 54.47 6.79 11.55
N ASN A 585 55.71 6.30 11.46
CA ASN A 585 56.50 5.85 12.62
C ASN A 585 56.85 6.99 13.59
N ASN A 586 57.14 8.19 13.09
CA ASN A 586 57.42 9.35 13.93
C ASN A 586 56.16 9.91 14.60
N ALA A 587 55.00 9.77 13.94
CA ALA A 587 53.70 10.11 14.49
C ALA A 587 53.16 9.04 15.45
N LEU A 588 53.49 7.76 15.23
CA LEU A 588 53.09 6.63 16.07
C LEU A 588 53.83 6.64 17.40
N ARG A 589 53.10 6.93 18.48
CA ARG A 589 53.59 6.74 19.86
C ARG A 589 53.35 5.30 20.34
N LYS A 590 53.73 4.30 19.54
CA LYS A 590 53.55 2.88 19.83
C LYS A 590 54.90 2.19 20.13
N PRO A 591 54.91 1.07 20.88
CA PRO A 591 56.15 0.40 21.30
C PRO A 591 56.84 -0.40 20.17
N TYR A 592 56.35 -0.32 18.94
CA TYR A 592 56.89 -0.97 17.75
C TYR A 592 56.97 0.03 16.58
N LYS A 593 57.89 -0.21 15.64
CA LYS A 593 57.99 0.53 14.39
C LYS A 593 57.41 -0.29 13.25
N LEU A 594 56.58 0.31 12.41
CA LEU A 594 56.15 -0.25 11.14
C LEU A 594 57.37 -0.40 10.23
N SER A 595 57.51 -1.58 9.64
CA SER A 595 58.53 -1.90 8.65
C SER A 595 57.88 -2.81 7.61
N ALA A 596 58.19 -2.56 6.34
CA ALA A 596 57.76 -3.40 5.25
C ALA A 596 58.88 -3.56 4.23
N SER A 597 58.91 -4.70 3.56
CA SER A 597 59.78 -4.98 2.43
C SER A 597 58.97 -4.85 1.14
N ILE A 598 59.51 -4.14 0.15
CA ILE A 598 58.85 -3.85 -1.13
C ILE A 598 59.72 -4.40 -2.25
N GLY A 599 59.12 -5.01 -3.26
CA GLY A 599 59.79 -5.40 -4.50
C GLY A 599 58.98 -4.90 -5.67
N THR A 600 59.54 -3.98 -6.44
CA THR A 600 58.87 -3.35 -7.57
C THR A 600 59.52 -3.77 -8.88
N ILE A 601 58.69 -4.12 -9.86
CA ILE A 601 59.11 -4.41 -11.23
C ILE A 601 58.29 -3.58 -12.20
N ILE A 602 58.90 -3.26 -13.34
CA ILE A 602 58.21 -2.72 -14.51
C ILE A 602 58.40 -3.71 -15.64
N THR A 603 57.32 -4.04 -16.31
CA THR A 603 57.37 -4.92 -17.48
C THR A 603 56.40 -4.44 -18.55
N LYS A 604 56.76 -4.69 -19.80
CA LYS A 604 55.79 -4.63 -20.89
C LYS A 604 54.91 -5.88 -20.81
N PRO A 605 53.57 -5.76 -20.75
CA PRO A 605 52.69 -6.91 -20.69
C PRO A 605 52.69 -7.65 -22.03
N ASP A 606 52.89 -8.96 -22.01
CA ASP A 606 52.91 -9.84 -23.18
C ASP A 606 51.64 -10.73 -23.17
N PRO A 607 50.91 -10.85 -24.30
CA PRO A 607 49.74 -11.74 -24.41
C PRO A 607 49.99 -13.19 -23.98
N ASP A 608 51.21 -13.70 -24.14
CA ASP A 608 51.58 -15.09 -23.85
C ASP A 608 52.01 -15.30 -22.38
N VAL A 609 52.16 -14.22 -21.60
CA VAL A 609 52.60 -14.25 -20.20
C VAL A 609 51.43 -14.02 -19.26
N LYS A 610 51.20 -14.96 -18.35
CA LYS A 610 50.17 -14.81 -17.30
C LYS A 610 50.60 -13.76 -16.27
N LEU A 611 49.68 -12.88 -15.88
CA LEU A 611 49.87 -11.86 -14.82
C LEU A 611 50.47 -12.44 -13.54
N PHE A 612 50.08 -13.65 -13.15
CA PHE A 612 50.60 -14.32 -11.96
C PHE A 612 52.13 -14.54 -12.00
N ASN A 613 52.71 -14.83 -13.17
CA ASN A 613 54.15 -15.00 -13.31
C ASN A 613 54.90 -13.69 -13.05
N LEU A 614 54.29 -12.57 -13.40
CA LEU A 614 54.86 -11.24 -13.14
C LEU A 614 54.78 -10.88 -11.65
N ILE A 615 53.70 -11.25 -10.98
CA ILE A 615 53.57 -11.12 -9.53
C ILE A 615 54.64 -11.93 -8.81
N THR A 616 54.90 -13.17 -9.24
CA THR A 616 55.98 -14.00 -8.67
C THR A 616 57.35 -13.34 -8.80
N ARG A 617 57.64 -12.69 -9.94
CA ARG A 617 58.91 -11.95 -10.11
C ARG A 617 59.02 -10.77 -9.15
N ALA A 618 57.93 -10.06 -8.88
CA ALA A 618 57.93 -8.97 -7.89
C ALA A 618 58.13 -9.49 -6.45
N ASP A 619 57.53 -10.64 -6.13
CA ASP A 619 57.73 -11.33 -4.85
C ASP A 619 59.18 -11.79 -4.65
N GLU A 620 59.84 -12.33 -5.67
CA GLU A 620 61.26 -12.70 -5.62
C GLU A 620 62.17 -11.50 -5.30
N VAL A 621 61.94 -10.36 -5.95
CA VAL A 621 62.67 -9.10 -5.70
C VAL A 621 62.44 -8.62 -4.26
N MET A 622 61.19 -8.66 -3.79
CA MET A 622 60.84 -8.31 -2.40
C MET A 622 61.57 -9.24 -1.41
N TYR A 623 61.58 -10.54 -1.68
CA TYR A 623 62.19 -11.55 -0.83
C TYR A 623 63.72 -11.36 -0.72
N GLU A 624 64.39 -10.98 -1.82
CA GLU A 624 65.81 -10.60 -1.79
C GLU A 624 66.06 -9.36 -0.92
N GLN A 625 65.21 -8.33 -1.00
CA GLN A 625 65.30 -7.17 -0.12
C GLN A 625 65.09 -7.56 1.35
N LYS A 626 64.11 -8.42 1.63
CA LYS A 626 63.80 -8.92 2.98
C LYS A 626 64.97 -9.72 3.57
N LYS A 627 65.65 -10.54 2.75
CA LYS A 627 66.89 -11.24 3.14
C LYS A 627 68.02 -10.27 3.47
N LYS A 628 68.29 -9.27 2.62
CA LYS A 628 69.33 -8.25 2.86
C LYS A 628 69.09 -7.50 4.19
N LYS A 629 67.83 -7.16 4.50
CA LYS A 629 67.46 -6.52 5.79
C LYS A 629 67.66 -7.44 7.00
N LYS A 630 67.32 -8.73 6.91
CA LYS A 630 67.54 -9.71 7.99
C LYS A 630 69.04 -9.90 8.28
N THR A 631 69.86 -10.02 7.24
CA THR A 631 71.33 -10.12 7.38
C THR A 631 71.92 -8.85 8.00
N SER A 632 71.44 -7.66 7.61
CA SER A 632 71.88 -6.38 8.16
C SER A 632 71.45 -6.16 9.63
N ARG A 633 70.26 -6.66 10.04
CA ARG A 633 69.83 -6.67 11.45
C ARG A 633 70.64 -7.65 12.32
N TYR A 634 71.08 -8.78 11.75
CA TYR A 634 71.95 -9.74 12.44
C TYR A 634 73.34 -9.13 12.70
N LEU A 635 73.91 -8.43 11.70
CA LEU A 635 75.19 -7.73 11.81
C LEU A 635 75.17 -6.50 12.75
N ARG A 636 73.99 -5.98 13.11
CA ARG A 636 73.82 -4.89 14.10
C ARG A 636 73.57 -5.39 15.53
N LYS A 637 73.48 -6.71 15.75
CA LYS A 637 73.24 -7.34 17.05
C LYS A 637 74.48 -8.05 17.63
N GLU A 638 75.66 -7.87 17.02
CA GLU A 638 76.95 -8.21 17.63
C GLU A 638 77.57 -7.02 18.37
#